data_AF-A0A0T6A141-F1
#
_entry.id   AF-A0A0T6A141-F1
#
_cell.length_a   1.000
_cell.length_b   1.000
_cell.length_c   1.000
_cell.angle_alpha   90.00
_cell.angle_beta   90.00
_cell.angle_gamma   90.00
#
_symmetry.space_group_name_H-M   'P 1'
#
loop_
_entity.id
_entity.type
_entity.pdbx_description
1 polymer ?
#
loop_
_entity_poly.entity_id
_entity_poly.type
_entity_poly.pdbx_seq_one_letter_code
_entity_poly.pdbx_strand_id
1 'polypeptide(L)'
;MNRETVHPHTNRLIGETSPYLLQHAHNPVDWYPWGEEALRRTKEENRPILLSIGYSTCHWCHVMERESFEDESIAALMNRHFVCIKVDREERPDLDEIYMAATVTLNHGQGGWPMTVFLTPDQQPFFAGTYFPPTDKYGRPGFATLLTRIAEMWQSDPEALRSQAAQLTEHLRQQSRPLSSMSISEAEIAAVAAYGAEHFDATYGGFGPAPKFPPATKLSLLLRYHRRTGDGEALQMVRTTLDAMARGGIYDQVGGGFHRYSVDERWLAPHFEKMLYDNALLTRTYLEAFQATGDPFYRRIATEVLEYVLREMTAPEGGFYSATDADSEGEEGTFFVWTPAEIEAILGEEDGRLFCAYYDITARGNWEGKSIPNVRRTVEQVAAKLEIKAEVLQASLDRARQRVYEARKRRVAPGLDDKILTAWNGLMISAMAEGYRVLGEHRYLDTASRSADFLLTTLVRTDGRLLRTYRDGKAHLDAYLEDYAYLAKALIDLYEAGGAARYLTESQRLAEMLLADFADKESGAFYSTARDHESLILRHREGTDGATPSGNAVAASALARLSFHLDREDLRVAAERAISAYGKQIGRIPHGFAKSLTVVDFLLEGPMELALIGSPREARYEAIRAEIGRHYLPNRIIAHHDPAVGDPPPFPLLQGKGLVNGQAALYVCRNFACQAPITDPALVAPALSAPAPEAEDRRRWVVGTFVSGSATPASTRAYASRFTPQGYGALGSTGLTTSRLGFGCYRIDDETSEHREALEKALLSGSNLVDTSTNYTDGASERCVGAILGATVRAGKLQRDEVIVVSKIGYVQGNNLSLAQEREEVGRPFPEMVKYMEGVWHCIHPEFLREQLEHSLARLQLDTLDVCLLHNPEYFLSDAKKRGRSSLDAARDEFYRRLREAFAFFETQVAIGTIRCYGVSSNTAVSPASDPEATSLTRMLAEAREAGGSNHHFRVLQIPMNLFEPGGVLEQNTGPENRQTVLEAAGETGIGILINRPLNAMVGRGMLRLADIHAEGTPIDVETQRKIVAELEAEWRRQLSPHIKTSAGSMRADDFFRWADQLQGLADQIQSLEHWEQIEGQMVTPQLAHLLRALDTHLEGELQAQWQSWRSRYLGELLKLMAELRRQAAAKSQRLSQAVSAAIDPLLPPERRAESLSRKALWVLASTPGVSCVLNGMRKPSYVDDSLGVLSWPALPDVLPIYQATQRESTVR
;
A
#
# COMPACT_ATOMS: atom_id res chain seq x y z
N MET A 1 -36.19 -22.86 42.07
CA MET A 1 -36.33 -21.93 43.20
C MET A 1 -34.94 -21.41 43.50
N ASN A 2 -34.58 -20.26 42.90
CA ASN A 2 -33.27 -19.66 43.07
C ASN A 2 -33.22 -18.94 44.42
N ARG A 3 -32.20 -19.24 45.21
CA ARG A 3 -31.74 -18.33 46.26
C ARG A 3 -31.31 -17.06 45.53
N GLU A 4 -31.93 -15.92 45.85
CA GLU A 4 -31.42 -14.61 45.43
C GLU A 4 -30.00 -14.48 45.98
N THR A 5 -29.01 -14.52 45.08
CA THR A 5 -27.62 -14.23 45.40
C THR A 5 -27.56 -12.74 45.75
N VAL A 6 -27.34 -12.41 47.02
CA VAL A 6 -27.17 -11.02 47.46
C VAL A 6 -25.75 -10.60 47.09
N HIS A 7 -25.62 -9.71 46.10
CA HIS A 7 -24.32 -9.14 45.70
C HIS A 7 -23.97 -7.94 46.61
N PRO A 8 -22.75 -7.88 47.18
CA PRO A 8 -22.34 -6.80 48.08
C PRO A 8 -22.15 -5.46 47.39
N HIS A 9 -21.82 -5.48 46.08
CA HIS A 9 -21.60 -4.30 45.25
C HIS A 9 -22.43 -4.39 43.97
N THR A 10 -22.78 -3.23 43.41
CA THR A 10 -23.38 -3.11 42.08
C THR A 10 -22.97 -1.76 41.49
N ASN A 11 -22.33 -1.78 40.33
CA ASN A 11 -21.88 -0.60 39.62
C ASN A 11 -22.77 -0.31 38.39
N ARG A 12 -22.37 0.65 37.54
CA ARG A 12 -23.20 1.15 36.43
C ARG A 12 -23.32 0.17 35.27
N LEU A 13 -22.45 -0.83 35.17
CA LEU A 13 -22.49 -1.80 34.08
C LEU A 13 -23.74 -2.70 34.11
N ILE A 14 -24.49 -2.72 35.22
CA ILE A 14 -25.76 -3.47 35.34
C ILE A 14 -26.83 -3.03 34.32
N GLY A 15 -26.70 -1.82 33.76
CA GLY A 15 -27.60 -1.30 32.72
C GLY A 15 -27.17 -1.60 31.29
N GLU A 16 -26.00 -2.21 31.10
CA GLU A 16 -25.45 -2.56 29.79
C GLU A 16 -26.05 -3.85 29.26
N THR A 17 -25.94 -4.08 27.95
CA THR A 17 -26.38 -5.35 27.33
C THR A 17 -25.25 -6.34 27.11
N SER A 18 -24.03 -5.87 26.89
CA SER A 18 -22.87 -6.74 26.64
C SER A 18 -22.70 -7.77 27.76
N PRO A 19 -22.65 -9.09 27.44
CA PRO A 19 -22.34 -10.12 28.41
C PRO A 19 -21.02 -9.85 29.16
N TYR A 20 -20.01 -9.33 28.46
CA TYR A 20 -18.72 -8.98 29.06
C TYR A 20 -18.85 -7.87 30.11
N LEU A 21 -19.60 -6.81 29.82
CA LEU A 21 -19.79 -5.71 30.77
C LEU A 21 -20.65 -6.15 31.97
N LEU A 22 -21.71 -6.93 31.70
CA LEU A 22 -22.61 -7.45 32.74
C LEU A 22 -21.88 -8.38 33.72
N GLN A 23 -20.91 -9.16 33.26
CA GLN A 23 -20.07 -9.99 34.13
C GLN A 23 -19.37 -9.16 35.21
N HIS A 24 -18.95 -7.93 34.88
CA HIS A 24 -18.24 -7.03 35.78
C HIS A 24 -19.16 -6.12 36.63
N ALA A 25 -20.50 -6.25 36.50
CA ALA A 25 -21.47 -5.34 37.12
C ALA A 25 -21.49 -5.39 38.65
N HIS A 26 -20.99 -6.47 39.25
CA HIS A 26 -20.97 -6.68 40.70
C HIS A 26 -19.58 -6.58 41.33
N ASN A 27 -18.58 -6.16 40.57
CA ASN A 27 -17.23 -5.94 41.08
C ASN A 27 -17.19 -4.74 42.06
N PRO A 28 -16.31 -4.77 43.08
CA PRO A 28 -16.11 -3.66 44.02
C PRO A 28 -15.55 -2.39 43.33
N VAL A 29 -14.96 -2.53 42.15
CA VAL A 29 -14.57 -1.39 41.31
C VAL A 29 -15.84 -0.67 40.79
N ASP A 30 -15.88 0.65 40.93
CA ASP A 30 -16.95 1.54 40.43
C ASP A 30 -16.80 1.71 38.91
N TRP A 31 -17.07 0.64 38.16
CA TRP A 31 -16.97 0.64 36.72
C TRP A 31 -18.04 1.50 36.06
N TYR A 32 -17.60 2.26 35.07
CA TYR A 32 -18.43 2.98 34.12
C TYR A 32 -18.37 2.31 32.74
N PRO A 33 -19.48 2.29 31.99
CA PRO A 33 -19.40 2.13 30.56
C PRO A 33 -18.72 3.36 29.93
N TRP A 34 -18.16 3.22 28.74
CA TRP A 34 -17.68 4.39 28.00
C TRP A 34 -18.86 5.27 27.58
N GLY A 35 -18.88 6.51 28.03
CA GLY A 35 -19.94 7.46 27.69
C GLY A 35 -19.81 8.80 28.38
N GLU A 36 -20.75 9.70 28.08
CA GLU A 36 -20.72 11.10 28.52
C GLU A 36 -20.63 11.24 30.05
N GLU A 37 -21.28 10.38 30.83
CA GLU A 37 -21.23 10.44 32.29
C GLU A 37 -19.80 10.28 32.82
N ALA A 38 -19.09 9.24 32.35
CA ALA A 38 -17.70 8.96 32.76
C ALA A 38 -16.74 10.05 32.27
N LEU A 39 -16.90 10.45 31.01
CA LEU A 39 -16.05 11.44 30.34
C LEU A 39 -16.24 12.86 30.90
N ARG A 40 -17.44 13.20 31.37
CA ARG A 40 -17.69 14.46 32.09
C ARG A 40 -17.09 14.41 33.49
N ARG A 41 -17.27 13.30 34.21
CA ARG A 41 -16.74 13.11 35.57
C ARG A 41 -15.21 13.24 35.63
N THR A 42 -14.48 12.60 34.73
CA THR A 42 -13.00 12.72 34.66
C THR A 42 -12.53 14.16 34.46
N LYS A 43 -13.26 14.96 33.66
CA LYS A 43 -12.95 16.38 33.42
C LYS A 43 -13.27 17.26 34.62
N GLU A 44 -14.44 17.07 35.23
CA GLU A 44 -14.87 17.84 36.41
C GLU A 44 -13.99 17.56 37.63
N GLU A 45 -13.61 16.30 37.84
CA GLU A 45 -12.77 15.88 38.97
C GLU A 45 -11.25 16.01 38.68
N ASN A 46 -10.84 16.32 37.44
CA ASN A 46 -9.45 16.29 36.95
C ASN A 46 -8.70 15.00 37.33
N ARG A 47 -9.37 13.86 37.16
CA ARG A 47 -8.83 12.53 37.50
C ARG A 47 -8.51 11.75 36.24
N PRO A 48 -7.39 11.02 36.18
CA PRO A 48 -7.06 10.20 35.02
C PRO A 48 -8.08 9.06 34.85
N ILE A 49 -8.25 8.62 33.61
CA ILE A 49 -9.09 7.46 33.26
C ILE A 49 -8.23 6.21 33.39
N LEU A 50 -8.77 5.17 34.03
CA LEU A 50 -8.27 3.81 33.91
C LEU A 50 -9.24 3.07 32.99
N LEU A 51 -8.81 2.85 31.75
CA LEU A 51 -9.57 2.17 30.72
C LEU A 51 -9.17 0.70 30.68
N SER A 52 -10.14 -0.20 30.83
CA SER A 52 -9.96 -1.64 30.65
C SER A 52 -10.82 -2.13 29.49
N ILE A 53 -10.18 -2.68 28.45
CA ILE A 53 -10.84 -3.23 27.26
C ILE A 53 -10.64 -4.75 27.21
N GLY A 54 -11.72 -5.48 26.92
CA GLY A 54 -11.72 -6.94 26.78
C GLY A 54 -13.00 -7.44 26.10
N TYR A 55 -13.27 -8.75 26.23
CA TYR A 55 -14.45 -9.43 25.69
C TYR A 55 -14.74 -10.68 26.52
N SER A 56 -15.94 -11.23 26.39
CA SER A 56 -16.52 -12.25 27.29
C SER A 56 -15.76 -13.58 27.27
N THR A 57 -15.20 -14.00 26.14
CA THR A 57 -14.49 -15.31 26.02
C THR A 57 -12.99 -15.23 26.31
N CYS A 58 -12.50 -14.06 26.74
CA CYS A 58 -11.10 -13.82 27.01
C CYS A 58 -10.65 -14.41 28.36
N HIS A 59 -9.92 -15.53 28.33
CA HIS A 59 -9.41 -16.18 29.55
C HIS A 59 -8.60 -15.22 30.47
N TRP A 60 -7.63 -14.49 29.92
CA TRP A 60 -6.82 -13.55 30.73
C TRP A 60 -7.63 -12.39 31.30
N CYS A 61 -8.76 -12.05 30.70
CA CYS A 61 -9.67 -11.04 31.22
C CYS A 61 -10.37 -11.55 32.49
N HIS A 62 -10.79 -12.82 32.51
CA HIS A 62 -11.32 -13.50 33.69
C HIS A 62 -10.28 -13.68 34.79
N VAL A 63 -9.02 -13.94 34.43
CA VAL A 63 -7.91 -14.01 35.40
C VAL A 63 -7.67 -12.64 36.04
N MET A 64 -7.60 -11.58 35.23
CA MET A 64 -7.44 -10.21 35.74
C MET A 64 -8.61 -9.78 36.64
N GLU A 65 -9.83 -10.17 36.29
CA GLU A 65 -11.00 -9.95 37.15
C GLU A 65 -10.83 -10.60 38.52
N ARG A 66 -10.66 -11.92 38.55
CA ARG A 66 -10.56 -12.73 39.77
C ARG A 66 -9.39 -12.30 40.66
N GLU A 67 -8.24 -12.02 40.05
CA GLU A 67 -7.02 -11.69 40.82
C GLU A 67 -6.96 -10.23 41.26
N SER A 68 -7.57 -9.29 40.51
CA SER A 68 -7.37 -7.85 40.74
C SER A 68 -8.64 -7.02 40.86
N PHE A 69 -9.67 -7.23 40.01
CA PHE A 69 -10.87 -6.38 40.04
C PHE A 69 -11.87 -6.77 41.13
N GLU A 70 -11.82 -8.02 41.61
CA GLU A 70 -12.60 -8.50 42.76
C GLU A 70 -11.91 -8.22 44.12
N ASP A 71 -10.63 -7.86 44.12
CA ASP A 71 -9.90 -7.53 45.36
C ASP A 71 -10.31 -6.14 45.88
N GLU A 72 -10.96 -6.11 47.05
CA GLU A 72 -11.46 -4.90 47.72
C GLU A 72 -10.37 -3.82 47.92
N SER A 73 -9.13 -4.24 48.20
CA SER A 73 -8.04 -3.30 48.46
C SER A 73 -7.53 -2.63 47.18
N ILE A 74 -7.43 -3.40 46.09
CA ILE A 74 -7.08 -2.89 44.76
C ILE A 74 -8.21 -2.03 44.21
N ALA A 75 -9.46 -2.48 44.35
CA ALA A 75 -10.63 -1.72 43.93
C ALA A 75 -10.74 -0.38 44.66
N ALA A 76 -10.43 -0.32 45.96
CA ALA A 76 -10.39 0.92 46.72
C ALA A 76 -9.31 1.90 46.20
N LEU A 77 -8.16 1.41 45.73
CA LEU A 77 -7.13 2.24 45.09
C LEU A 77 -7.62 2.78 43.74
N MET A 78 -8.21 1.90 42.91
CA MET A 78 -8.78 2.26 41.61
C MET A 78 -9.84 3.36 41.76
N ASN A 79 -10.85 3.11 42.60
CA ASN A 79 -11.99 4.01 42.83
C ASN A 79 -11.59 5.35 43.45
N ARG A 80 -10.47 5.41 44.18
CA ARG A 80 -9.96 6.64 44.81
C ARG A 80 -9.22 7.54 43.81
N HIS A 81 -8.45 6.96 42.90
CA HIS A 81 -7.51 7.72 42.07
C HIS A 81 -7.97 7.90 40.63
N PHE A 82 -8.77 6.98 40.08
CA PHE A 82 -9.11 6.94 38.65
C PHE A 82 -10.62 6.97 38.41
N VAL A 83 -11.04 7.45 37.24
CA VAL A 83 -12.37 7.11 36.71
C VAL A 83 -12.22 5.81 35.93
N CYS A 84 -12.78 4.72 36.45
CA CYS A 84 -12.61 3.38 35.91
C CYS A 84 -13.65 3.11 34.82
N ILE A 85 -13.20 2.92 33.58
CA ILE A 85 -14.06 2.68 32.42
C ILE A 85 -13.79 1.27 31.88
N LYS A 86 -14.87 0.50 31.66
CA LYS A 86 -14.84 -0.85 31.10
C LYS A 86 -15.47 -0.84 29.71
N VAL A 87 -14.83 -1.51 28.75
CA VAL A 87 -15.26 -1.53 27.34
C VAL A 87 -15.22 -2.94 26.78
N ASP A 88 -16.32 -3.36 26.13
CA ASP A 88 -16.35 -4.53 25.27
C ASP A 88 -15.83 -4.15 23.88
N ARG A 89 -14.72 -4.76 23.46
CA ARG A 89 -14.11 -4.49 22.15
C ARG A 89 -15.01 -4.87 20.97
N GLU A 90 -15.93 -5.81 21.16
CA GLU A 90 -16.80 -6.30 20.09
C GLU A 90 -17.94 -5.32 19.79
N GLU A 91 -18.35 -4.55 20.81
CA GLU A 91 -19.30 -3.44 20.70
C GLU A 91 -18.62 -2.11 20.35
N ARG A 92 -17.38 -1.88 20.80
CA ARG A 92 -16.59 -0.65 20.56
C ARG A 92 -15.21 -0.91 19.94
N PRO A 93 -15.14 -1.45 18.70
CA PRO A 93 -13.86 -1.70 18.01
C PRO A 93 -13.06 -0.42 17.74
N ASP A 94 -13.71 0.75 17.64
CA ASP A 94 -13.04 2.04 17.49
C ASP A 94 -12.11 2.38 18.67
N LEU A 95 -12.57 2.14 19.90
CA LEU A 95 -11.77 2.35 21.11
C LEU A 95 -10.64 1.31 21.18
N ASP A 96 -10.95 0.05 20.87
CA ASP A 96 -9.98 -1.05 20.84
C ASP A 96 -8.82 -0.75 19.88
N GLU A 97 -9.11 -0.37 18.63
CA GLU A 97 -8.11 -0.04 17.61
C GLU A 97 -7.18 1.10 18.04
N ILE A 98 -7.75 2.21 18.52
CA ILE A 98 -7.00 3.40 18.94
C ILE A 98 -6.06 3.07 20.09
N TYR A 99 -6.58 2.41 21.12
CA TYR A 99 -5.81 2.16 22.34
C TYR A 99 -4.90 0.93 22.24
N MET A 100 -5.20 -0.02 21.35
CA MET A 100 -4.25 -1.08 21.00
C MET A 100 -3.04 -0.51 20.27
N ALA A 101 -3.23 0.41 19.32
CA ALA A 101 -2.12 1.09 18.65
C ALA A 101 -1.22 1.86 19.64
N ALA A 102 -1.82 2.54 20.62
CA ALA A 102 -1.09 3.15 21.72
C ALA A 102 -0.33 2.12 22.58
N THR A 103 -0.97 1.01 22.93
CA THR A 103 -0.38 -0.05 23.75
C THR A 103 0.82 -0.69 23.07
N VAL A 104 0.70 -1.04 21.79
CA VAL A 104 1.80 -1.59 20.96
C VAL A 104 2.97 -0.61 20.88
N THR A 105 2.68 0.69 20.73
CA THR A 105 3.69 1.75 20.70
C THR A 105 4.44 1.88 22.02
N LEU A 106 3.71 1.83 23.14
CA LEU A 106 4.27 1.94 24.49
C LEU A 106 5.04 0.69 24.93
N ASN A 107 4.65 -0.50 24.45
CA ASN A 107 5.20 -1.79 24.88
C ASN A 107 6.14 -2.43 23.85
N HIS A 108 6.90 -1.62 23.10
CA HIS A 108 7.92 -2.09 22.16
C HIS A 108 7.42 -3.13 21.14
N GLY A 109 6.21 -2.92 20.61
CA GLY A 109 5.61 -3.79 19.59
C GLY A 109 4.71 -4.89 20.14
N GLN A 110 4.48 -4.96 21.47
CA GLN A 110 3.62 -5.96 22.09
C GLN A 110 2.24 -5.38 22.47
N GLY A 111 1.18 -6.15 22.21
CA GLY A 111 -0.19 -5.82 22.59
C GLY A 111 -0.97 -7.07 22.95
N GLY A 112 -2.22 -6.91 23.37
CA GLY A 112 -3.11 -8.01 23.71
C GLY A 112 -4.18 -7.65 24.73
N TRP A 113 -5.09 -8.59 24.99
CA TRP A 113 -6.16 -8.44 25.99
C TRP A 113 -5.90 -9.32 27.22
N PRO A 114 -6.33 -8.92 28.43
CA PRO A 114 -7.02 -7.67 28.75
C PRO A 114 -6.11 -6.47 28.53
N MET A 115 -6.65 -5.39 27.99
CA MET A 115 -5.89 -4.16 27.74
C MET A 115 -6.20 -3.16 28.85
N THR A 116 -5.16 -2.70 29.55
CA THR A 116 -5.26 -1.73 30.66
C THR A 116 -4.50 -0.46 30.30
N VAL A 117 -5.21 0.65 30.12
CA VAL A 117 -4.66 1.90 29.61
C VAL A 117 -5.01 3.05 30.54
N PHE A 118 -4.03 3.92 30.80
CA PHE A 118 -4.21 5.13 31.59
C PHE A 118 -4.23 6.34 30.68
N LEU A 119 -5.33 7.10 30.77
CA LEU A 119 -5.59 8.25 29.90
C LEU A 119 -5.71 9.54 30.71
N THR A 120 -5.36 10.65 30.07
CA THR A 120 -5.73 11.98 30.57
C THR A 120 -7.25 12.17 30.51
N PRO A 121 -7.82 13.18 31.20
CA PRO A 121 -9.24 13.55 31.03
C PRO A 121 -9.64 13.93 29.59
N ASP A 122 -8.63 14.21 28.74
CA ASP A 122 -8.77 14.49 27.31
C ASP A 122 -8.61 13.23 26.45
N GLN A 123 -8.72 12.04 27.08
CA GLN A 123 -8.71 10.71 26.46
C GLN A 123 -7.35 10.29 25.84
N GLN A 124 -6.29 11.07 26.05
CA GLN A 124 -4.97 10.80 25.49
C GLN A 124 -4.22 9.76 26.34
N PRO A 125 -3.68 8.69 25.75
CA PRO A 125 -2.96 7.66 26.49
C PRO A 125 -1.58 8.15 26.92
N PHE A 126 -1.18 7.83 28.14
CA PHE A 126 0.19 8.08 28.64
C PHE A 126 0.87 6.84 29.22
N PHE A 127 0.11 5.80 29.57
CA PHE A 127 0.66 4.52 30.02
C PHE A 127 -0.29 3.38 29.61
N ALA A 128 0.25 2.21 29.28
CA ALA A 128 -0.54 1.07 28.85
C ALA A 128 0.15 -0.26 29.17
N GLY A 129 -0.64 -1.31 29.38
CA GLY A 129 -0.17 -2.68 29.50
C GLY A 129 -1.30 -3.67 29.26
N THR A 130 -0.96 -4.96 29.34
CA THR A 130 -1.95 -6.03 29.22
C THR A 130 -2.39 -6.51 30.60
N TYR A 131 -1.93 -7.69 31.00
CA TYR A 131 -2.15 -8.27 32.33
C TYR A 131 -1.14 -7.71 33.35
N PHE A 132 -1.64 -7.32 34.54
CA PHE A 132 -0.81 -6.94 35.68
C PHE A 132 -1.14 -7.83 36.89
N PRO A 133 -0.16 -8.54 37.48
CA PRO A 133 -0.42 -9.38 38.65
C PRO A 133 -0.82 -8.52 39.86
N PRO A 134 -1.61 -9.02 40.82
CA PRO A 134 -2.06 -8.23 41.97
C PRO A 134 -0.90 -7.75 42.87
N THR A 135 0.16 -8.54 42.95
CA THR A 135 1.36 -8.27 43.76
C THR A 135 2.62 -8.26 42.90
N ASP A 136 3.67 -7.55 43.35
CA ASP A 136 4.99 -7.56 42.72
C ASP A 136 5.53 -9.00 42.54
N LYS A 137 5.73 -9.42 41.29
CA LYS A 137 6.18 -10.77 40.92
C LYS A 137 7.10 -10.71 39.70
N TYR A 138 8.06 -11.63 39.63
CA TYR A 138 8.98 -11.79 38.49
C TYR A 138 9.73 -10.52 38.06
N GLY A 139 10.09 -9.65 39.01
CA GLY A 139 10.77 -8.39 38.73
C GLY A 139 9.90 -7.31 38.09
N ARG A 140 8.57 -7.48 38.08
CA ARG A 140 7.59 -6.50 37.60
C ARG A 140 6.75 -5.98 38.76
N PRO A 141 6.40 -4.68 38.79
CA PRO A 141 5.51 -4.14 39.80
C PRO A 141 4.11 -4.76 39.64
N GLY A 142 3.49 -5.08 40.77
CA GLY A 142 2.10 -5.51 40.83
C GLY A 142 1.15 -4.34 40.58
N PHE A 143 -0.12 -4.66 40.35
CA PHE A 143 -1.12 -3.69 39.96
C PHE A 143 -1.34 -2.62 41.03
N ALA A 144 -1.37 -2.98 42.33
CA ALA A 144 -1.45 -2.02 43.43
C ALA A 144 -0.28 -1.02 43.45
N THR A 145 0.95 -1.51 43.24
CA THR A 145 2.17 -0.68 43.15
C THR A 145 2.10 0.26 41.96
N LEU A 146 1.65 -0.23 40.80
CA LEU A 146 1.51 0.56 39.59
C LEU A 146 0.46 1.67 39.75
N LEU A 147 -0.74 1.34 40.27
CA LEU A 147 -1.82 2.30 40.52
C LEU A 147 -1.36 3.44 41.42
N THR A 148 -0.64 3.10 42.50
CA THR A 148 -0.11 4.09 43.46
C THR A 148 0.88 5.02 42.80
N ARG A 149 1.86 4.48 42.04
CA ARG A 149 2.87 5.29 41.35
C ARG A 149 2.27 6.24 40.32
N ILE A 150 1.31 5.76 39.52
CA ILE A 150 0.63 6.60 38.53
C ILE A 150 -0.15 7.72 39.23
N ALA A 151 -0.84 7.41 40.33
CA ALA A 151 -1.58 8.40 41.10
C ALA A 151 -0.65 9.48 41.72
N GLU A 152 0.50 9.07 42.27
CA GLU A 152 1.52 9.98 42.80
C GLU A 152 2.07 10.89 41.71
N MET A 153 2.43 10.34 40.55
CA MET A 153 2.91 11.13 39.40
C MET A 153 1.88 12.12 38.90
N TRP A 154 0.59 11.74 38.83
CA TRP A 154 -0.49 12.65 38.43
C TRP A 154 -0.68 13.80 39.42
N GLN A 155 -0.43 13.57 40.72
CA GLN A 155 -0.52 14.62 41.74
C GLN A 155 0.72 15.53 41.75
N SER A 156 1.91 14.98 41.52
CA SER A 156 3.16 15.74 41.62
C SER A 156 3.50 16.54 40.36
N ASP A 157 3.25 15.98 39.17
CA ASP A 157 3.62 16.59 37.88
C ASP A 157 2.63 16.18 36.75
N PRO A 158 1.37 16.65 36.81
CA PRO A 158 0.37 16.33 35.79
C PRO A 158 0.71 16.87 34.40
N GLU A 159 1.47 17.97 34.32
CA GLU A 159 1.85 18.58 33.04
C GLU A 159 2.86 17.72 32.27
N ALA A 160 3.80 17.07 32.96
CA ALA A 160 4.69 16.10 32.31
C ALA A 160 3.92 14.93 31.68
N LEU A 161 2.92 14.38 32.37
CA LEU A 161 2.09 13.29 31.84
C LEU A 161 1.21 13.75 30.68
N ARG A 162 0.62 14.95 30.75
CA ARG A 162 -0.14 15.55 29.64
C ARG A 162 0.74 15.78 28.42
N SER A 163 1.98 16.26 28.60
CA SER A 163 2.94 16.45 27.52
C SER A 163 3.34 15.12 26.87
N GLN A 164 3.61 14.08 27.66
CA GLN A 164 3.87 12.73 27.15
C GLN A 164 2.67 12.18 26.37
N ALA A 165 1.46 12.34 26.89
CA ALA A 165 0.22 11.91 26.24
C ALA A 165 0.00 12.61 24.90
N ALA A 166 0.26 13.92 24.84
CA ALA A 166 0.14 14.71 23.63
C ALA A 166 1.18 14.29 22.57
N GLN A 167 2.43 14.03 22.97
CA GLN A 167 3.48 13.54 22.07
C GLN A 167 3.14 12.16 21.49
N LEU A 168 2.66 11.23 22.33
CA LEU A 168 2.21 9.91 21.85
C LEU A 168 1.02 10.03 20.90
N THR A 169 0.03 10.86 21.23
CA THR A 169 -1.15 11.08 20.38
C THR A 169 -0.76 11.67 19.02
N GLU A 170 0.15 12.65 18.99
CA GLU A 170 0.66 13.23 17.75
C GLU A 170 1.47 12.20 16.95
N HIS A 171 2.26 11.35 17.61
CA HIS A 171 2.95 10.24 16.94
C HIS A 171 1.96 9.27 16.26
N LEU A 172 0.90 8.87 16.95
CA LEU A 172 -0.15 8.01 16.39
C LEU A 172 -0.87 8.68 15.21
N ARG A 173 -1.13 10.00 15.28
CA ARG A 173 -1.68 10.77 14.15
C ARG A 173 -0.72 10.84 12.96
N GLN A 174 0.57 10.97 13.21
CA GLN A 174 1.60 10.99 12.16
C GLN A 174 1.77 9.63 11.49
N GLN A 175 1.69 8.53 12.24
CA GLN A 175 1.63 7.18 11.67
C GLN A 175 0.36 6.95 10.85
N SER A 176 -0.73 7.62 11.22
CA SER A 176 -2.02 7.60 10.52
C SER A 176 -2.11 8.58 9.34
N ARG A 177 -0.99 9.18 8.87
CA ARG A 177 -0.96 10.14 7.73
C ARG A 177 -1.30 9.48 6.38
N PRO A 178 -1.57 10.28 5.33
CA PRO A 178 -2.08 9.78 4.06
C PRO A 178 -1.24 8.64 3.52
N LEU A 179 -1.93 7.55 3.20
CA LEU A 179 -1.33 6.37 2.62
C LEU A 179 -0.80 6.72 1.22
N SER A 180 0.35 6.16 0.86
CA SER A 180 0.96 6.41 -0.45
C SER A 180 0.35 5.46 -1.46
N SER A 181 -0.40 6.03 -2.42
CA SER A 181 -0.93 5.29 -3.55
C SER A 181 0.21 4.71 -4.37
N MET A 182 0.30 3.39 -4.39
CA MET A 182 1.16 2.66 -5.32
C MET A 182 0.31 1.67 -6.08
N SER A 183 0.71 1.41 -7.32
CA SER A 183 0.01 0.44 -8.12
C SER A 183 0.34 -0.97 -7.68
N ILE A 184 -0.69 -1.81 -7.63
CA ILE A 184 -0.59 -3.21 -7.24
C ILE A 184 -0.85 -4.05 -8.47
N SER A 185 -0.13 -5.15 -8.59
CA SER A 185 -0.15 -6.05 -9.72
C SER A 185 -0.34 -7.49 -9.28
N GLU A 186 -0.23 -8.39 -10.25
CA GLU A 186 -0.16 -9.83 -10.03
C GLU A 186 1.06 -10.25 -9.18
N ALA A 187 2.15 -9.47 -9.20
CA ALA A 187 3.40 -9.79 -8.52
C ALA A 187 3.20 -9.92 -7.00
N GLU A 188 2.36 -9.08 -6.40
CA GLU A 188 2.07 -9.12 -4.96
C GLU A 188 1.28 -10.39 -4.57
N ILE A 189 0.45 -10.93 -5.46
CA ILE A 189 -0.24 -12.23 -5.25
C ILE A 189 0.81 -13.35 -5.23
N ALA A 190 1.73 -13.36 -6.21
CA ALA A 190 2.80 -14.33 -6.28
C ALA A 190 3.73 -14.25 -5.05
N ALA A 191 3.99 -13.05 -4.54
CA ALA A 191 4.77 -12.84 -3.32
C ALA A 191 4.13 -13.49 -2.08
N VAL A 192 2.79 -13.50 -1.97
CA VAL A 192 2.11 -14.24 -0.87
C VAL A 192 2.30 -15.74 -1.01
N ALA A 193 2.22 -16.28 -2.23
CA ALA A 193 2.45 -17.70 -2.48
C ALA A 193 3.89 -18.10 -2.11
N ALA A 194 4.88 -17.32 -2.55
CA ALA A 194 6.29 -17.53 -2.22
C ALA A 194 6.56 -17.45 -0.71
N TYR A 195 6.04 -16.42 -0.05
CA TYR A 195 6.13 -16.29 1.41
C TYR A 195 5.48 -17.48 2.14
N GLY A 196 4.32 -17.92 1.63
CA GLY A 196 3.62 -19.10 2.12
C GLY A 196 4.50 -20.34 2.07
N ALA A 197 5.11 -20.62 0.92
CA ALA A 197 5.99 -21.78 0.72
C ALA A 197 7.19 -21.78 1.69
N GLU A 198 7.79 -20.62 1.94
CA GLU A 198 8.92 -20.47 2.87
C GLU A 198 8.53 -20.73 4.34
N HIS A 199 7.33 -20.32 4.76
CA HIS A 199 6.89 -20.37 6.16
C HIS A 199 5.91 -21.51 6.47
N PHE A 200 5.66 -22.38 5.49
CA PHE A 200 4.69 -23.47 5.59
C PHE A 200 5.21 -24.64 6.41
N ASP A 201 4.41 -25.12 7.35
CA ASP A 201 4.68 -26.34 8.09
C ASP A 201 4.22 -27.56 7.28
N ALA A 202 5.15 -28.21 6.57
CA ALA A 202 4.84 -29.38 5.76
C ALA A 202 4.40 -30.62 6.57
N THR A 203 4.61 -30.64 7.89
CA THR A 203 4.24 -31.78 8.74
C THR A 203 2.82 -31.63 9.29
N TYR A 204 2.52 -30.47 9.86
CA TYR A 204 1.25 -30.23 10.54
C TYR A 204 0.35 -29.19 9.85
N GLY A 205 0.77 -28.63 8.72
CA GLY A 205 0.05 -27.56 8.05
C GLY A 205 0.03 -26.25 8.83
N GLY A 206 -0.45 -25.18 8.20
CA GLY A 206 -0.38 -23.82 8.73
C GLY A 206 0.93 -23.11 8.41
N PHE A 207 1.05 -21.88 8.93
CA PHE A 207 2.18 -20.99 8.66
C PHE A 207 2.73 -20.48 9.98
N GLY A 208 4.03 -20.65 10.20
CA GLY A 208 4.70 -20.23 11.43
C GLY A 208 4.55 -21.20 12.62
N PRO A 209 5.14 -20.84 13.78
CA PRO A 209 5.17 -21.68 14.99
C PRO A 209 3.86 -21.59 15.79
N ALA A 210 3.79 -22.34 16.89
CA ALA A 210 2.70 -22.22 17.86
C ALA A 210 2.78 -20.90 18.66
N PRO A 211 1.63 -20.31 19.08
CA PRO A 211 0.26 -20.75 18.81
C PRO A 211 -0.16 -20.53 17.34
N LYS A 212 -1.01 -21.42 16.81
CA LYS A 212 -1.46 -21.39 15.40
C LYS A 212 -2.91 -20.93 15.27
N PHE A 213 -3.14 -19.91 14.46
CA PHE A 213 -4.46 -19.40 14.09
C PHE A 213 -4.88 -19.88 12.69
N PRO A 214 -6.17 -20.21 12.46
CA PRO A 214 -6.68 -20.61 11.15
C PRO A 214 -6.48 -19.52 10.08
N PRO A 215 -5.68 -19.75 9.02
CA PRO A 215 -5.32 -18.70 8.07
C PRO A 215 -6.31 -18.58 6.88
N ALA A 216 -7.62 -18.55 7.15
CA ALA A 216 -8.69 -18.72 6.15
C ALA A 216 -8.55 -17.81 4.90
N THR A 217 -8.32 -16.51 5.09
CA THR A 217 -8.16 -15.54 3.99
C THR A 217 -6.94 -15.84 3.12
N LYS A 218 -5.83 -16.25 3.74
CA LYS A 218 -4.60 -16.66 3.03
C LYS A 218 -4.83 -17.93 2.22
N LEU A 219 -5.51 -18.93 2.79
CA LEU A 219 -5.85 -20.17 2.09
C LEU A 219 -6.76 -19.90 0.88
N SER A 220 -7.73 -19.01 1.02
CA SER A 220 -8.59 -18.57 -0.10
C SER A 220 -7.77 -17.91 -1.23
N LEU A 221 -6.80 -17.04 -0.89
CA LEU A 221 -5.90 -16.44 -1.89
C LEU A 221 -5.01 -17.49 -2.57
N LEU A 222 -4.49 -18.49 -1.83
CA LEU A 222 -3.71 -19.59 -2.41
C LEU A 222 -4.54 -20.45 -3.37
N LEU A 223 -5.83 -20.69 -3.08
CA LEU A 223 -6.73 -21.37 -4.02
C LEU A 223 -6.93 -20.57 -5.32
N ARG A 224 -7.07 -19.24 -5.21
CA ARG A 224 -7.14 -18.35 -6.39
C ARG A 224 -5.85 -18.38 -7.20
N TYR A 225 -4.70 -18.29 -6.52
CA TYR A 225 -3.39 -18.40 -7.14
C TYR A 225 -3.23 -19.73 -7.88
N HIS A 226 -3.53 -20.86 -7.22
CA HIS A 226 -3.53 -22.18 -7.85
C HIS A 226 -4.42 -22.24 -9.09
N ARG A 227 -5.67 -21.76 -9.01
CA ARG A 227 -6.59 -21.75 -10.16
C ARG A 227 -6.05 -20.93 -11.34
N ARG A 228 -5.31 -19.86 -11.06
CA ARG A 228 -4.78 -18.94 -12.07
C ARG A 228 -3.49 -19.43 -12.72
N THR A 229 -2.60 -20.05 -11.95
CA THR A 229 -1.25 -20.44 -12.41
C THR A 229 -1.08 -21.94 -12.62
N GLY A 230 -1.97 -22.76 -12.06
CA GLY A 230 -1.80 -24.22 -11.98
C GLY A 230 -0.80 -24.67 -10.91
N ASP A 231 -0.36 -23.77 -10.01
CA ASP A 231 0.67 -24.06 -9.01
C ASP A 231 0.22 -25.14 -8.01
N GLY A 232 0.81 -26.33 -8.10
CA GLY A 232 0.45 -27.47 -7.26
C GLY A 232 0.92 -27.33 -5.80
N GLU A 233 1.96 -26.55 -5.53
CA GLU A 233 2.48 -26.33 -4.17
C GLU A 233 1.50 -25.46 -3.37
N ALA A 234 0.96 -24.42 -3.97
CA ALA A 234 -0.10 -23.59 -3.39
C ALA A 234 -1.32 -24.43 -2.99
N LEU A 235 -1.76 -25.35 -3.85
CA LEU A 235 -2.84 -26.27 -3.51
C LEU A 235 -2.45 -27.22 -2.36
N GLN A 236 -1.22 -27.74 -2.38
CA GLN A 236 -0.73 -28.64 -1.33
C GLN A 236 -0.70 -27.96 0.04
N MET A 237 -0.27 -26.69 0.12
CA MET A 237 -0.32 -25.90 1.35
C MET A 237 -1.74 -25.79 1.91
N VAL A 238 -2.71 -25.53 1.03
CA VAL A 238 -4.13 -25.47 1.41
C VAL A 238 -4.62 -26.81 1.92
N ARG A 239 -4.43 -27.89 1.15
CA ARG A 239 -4.91 -29.23 1.52
C ARG A 239 -4.34 -29.68 2.85
N THR A 240 -3.02 -29.58 3.04
CA THR A 240 -2.36 -30.02 4.27
C THR A 240 -2.85 -29.24 5.48
N THR A 241 -3.03 -27.92 5.35
CA THR A 241 -3.52 -27.07 6.44
C THR A 241 -4.96 -27.39 6.81
N LEU A 242 -5.85 -27.50 5.83
CA LEU A 242 -7.26 -27.85 6.07
C LEU A 242 -7.39 -29.27 6.64
N ASP A 243 -6.68 -30.25 6.10
CA ASP A 243 -6.69 -31.62 6.59
C ASP A 243 -6.21 -31.71 8.05
N ALA A 244 -5.12 -31.00 8.39
CA ALA A 244 -4.60 -31.00 9.74
C ALA A 244 -5.54 -30.32 10.74
N MET A 245 -6.12 -29.17 10.38
CA MET A 245 -7.11 -28.51 11.24
C MET A 245 -8.36 -29.37 11.46
N ALA A 246 -8.94 -29.94 10.40
CA ALA A 246 -10.15 -30.77 10.50
C ALA A 246 -9.93 -32.09 11.25
N ARG A 247 -8.69 -32.60 11.29
CA ARG A 247 -8.33 -33.82 12.03
C ARG A 247 -7.83 -33.53 13.44
N GLY A 248 -7.42 -32.31 13.72
CA GLY A 248 -6.95 -31.85 15.03
C GLY A 248 -8.08 -31.70 16.04
N GLY A 249 -7.71 -31.31 17.26
CA GLY A 249 -8.66 -30.95 18.32
C GLY A 249 -9.18 -29.52 18.20
N ILE A 250 -8.61 -28.69 17.31
CA ILE A 250 -9.19 -27.39 16.95
C ILE A 250 -10.56 -27.53 16.28
N TYR A 251 -10.81 -28.66 15.59
CA TYR A 251 -12.14 -29.03 15.13
C TYR A 251 -12.83 -29.89 16.18
N ASP A 252 -14.02 -29.49 16.62
CA ASP A 252 -14.81 -30.28 17.58
C ASP A 252 -15.33 -31.55 16.89
N GLN A 253 -14.61 -32.66 17.08
CA GLN A 253 -14.89 -33.95 16.44
C GLN A 253 -16.26 -34.54 16.81
N VAL A 254 -16.90 -34.05 17.88
CA VAL A 254 -18.19 -34.55 18.37
C VAL A 254 -19.34 -33.65 17.93
N GLY A 255 -19.22 -32.34 18.12
CA GLY A 255 -20.29 -31.37 17.82
C GLY A 255 -20.12 -30.57 16.53
N GLY A 256 -18.95 -30.62 15.89
CA GLY A 256 -18.62 -29.73 14.77
C GLY A 256 -18.35 -28.29 15.20
N GLY A 257 -17.97 -27.47 14.22
CA GLY A 257 -17.45 -26.13 14.48
C GLY A 257 -15.97 -26.14 14.90
N PHE A 258 -15.31 -25.04 14.62
CA PHE A 258 -13.91 -24.79 14.96
C PHE A 258 -13.79 -23.91 16.19
N HIS A 259 -12.84 -24.28 17.03
CA HIS A 259 -12.27 -23.43 18.06
C HIS A 259 -11.35 -22.38 17.43
N ARG A 260 -11.11 -21.26 18.12
CA ARG A 260 -10.45 -20.08 17.53
C ARG A 260 -9.00 -20.34 17.11
N TYR A 261 -8.20 -20.99 17.96
CA TYR A 261 -6.79 -21.25 17.66
C TYR A 261 -6.23 -22.42 18.47
N SER A 262 -5.07 -22.93 18.04
CA SER A 262 -4.34 -24.01 18.69
C SER A 262 -3.16 -23.45 19.48
N VAL A 263 -2.97 -23.89 20.73
CA VAL A 263 -1.80 -23.55 21.54
C VAL A 263 -0.56 -24.34 21.13
N ASP A 264 -0.73 -25.44 20.41
CA ASP A 264 0.35 -26.27 19.88
C ASP A 264 0.47 -26.19 18.35
N GLU A 265 1.58 -26.72 17.83
CA GLU A 265 1.89 -26.74 16.41
C GLU A 265 1.07 -27.76 15.61
N ARG A 266 0.36 -28.66 16.28
CA ARG A 266 -0.27 -29.87 15.69
C ARG A 266 -1.76 -29.70 15.43
N TRP A 267 -2.32 -28.55 15.80
CA TRP A 267 -3.75 -28.29 15.83
C TRP A 267 -4.50 -29.18 16.85
N LEU A 268 -3.80 -29.73 17.85
CA LEU A 268 -4.38 -30.69 18.80
C LEU A 268 -5.02 -30.01 19.99
N ALA A 269 -4.28 -29.16 20.70
CA ALA A 269 -4.79 -28.45 21.88
C ALA A 269 -5.36 -27.07 21.47
N PRO A 270 -6.70 -26.89 21.45
CA PRO A 270 -7.28 -25.58 21.18
C PRO A 270 -7.28 -24.70 22.42
N HIS A 271 -7.40 -23.39 22.22
CA HIS A 271 -8.21 -22.59 23.15
C HIS A 271 -9.67 -22.83 22.81
N PHE A 272 -10.45 -23.31 23.77
CA PHE A 272 -11.75 -23.93 23.51
C PHE A 272 -12.87 -22.95 23.13
N GLU A 273 -12.58 -21.65 23.03
CA GLU A 273 -13.53 -20.65 22.54
C GLU A 273 -13.90 -20.90 21.06
N LYS A 274 -15.17 -20.67 20.72
CA LYS A 274 -15.66 -20.75 19.33
C LYS A 274 -16.25 -19.41 18.91
N MET A 275 -15.67 -18.81 17.88
CA MET A 275 -16.10 -17.51 17.36
C MET A 275 -16.94 -17.68 16.10
N LEU A 276 -17.98 -16.85 15.93
CA LEU A 276 -18.84 -16.89 14.74
C LEU A 276 -18.04 -16.60 13.46
N TYR A 277 -17.16 -15.59 13.49
CA TYR A 277 -16.39 -15.18 12.31
C TYR A 277 -15.40 -16.25 11.84
N ASP A 278 -14.73 -16.97 12.75
CA ASP A 278 -13.80 -18.06 12.37
C ASP A 278 -14.55 -19.18 11.65
N ASN A 279 -15.71 -19.55 12.18
CA ASN A 279 -16.57 -20.58 11.60
C ASN A 279 -17.15 -20.14 10.25
N ALA A 280 -17.51 -18.87 10.09
CA ALA A 280 -17.95 -18.32 8.80
C ALA A 280 -16.84 -18.37 7.75
N LEU A 281 -15.65 -17.88 8.09
CA LEU A 281 -14.50 -17.81 7.19
C LEU A 281 -14.00 -19.21 6.81
N LEU A 282 -13.88 -20.12 7.77
CA LEU A 282 -13.48 -21.50 7.51
C LEU A 282 -14.51 -22.25 6.67
N THR A 283 -15.81 -22.11 6.94
CA THR A 283 -16.86 -22.71 6.11
C THR A 283 -16.65 -22.36 4.64
N ARG A 284 -16.44 -21.07 4.35
CA ARG A 284 -16.17 -20.62 2.99
C ARG A 284 -14.91 -21.26 2.41
N THR A 285 -13.79 -21.27 3.14
CA THR A 285 -12.54 -21.87 2.64
C THR A 285 -12.69 -23.37 2.38
N TYR A 286 -13.42 -24.11 3.21
CA TYR A 286 -13.71 -25.53 2.97
C TYR A 286 -14.64 -25.74 1.76
N LEU A 287 -15.63 -24.87 1.53
CA LEU A 287 -16.44 -24.91 0.31
C LEU A 287 -15.60 -24.62 -0.93
N GLU A 288 -14.72 -23.61 -0.89
CA GLU A 288 -13.80 -23.29 -1.98
C GLU A 288 -12.84 -24.45 -2.27
N ALA A 289 -12.27 -25.08 -1.23
CA ALA A 289 -11.42 -26.25 -1.36
C ALA A 289 -12.18 -27.47 -1.93
N PHE A 290 -13.43 -27.68 -1.53
CA PHE A 290 -14.30 -28.71 -2.11
C PHE A 290 -14.51 -28.47 -3.61
N GLN A 291 -14.85 -27.25 -4.02
CA GLN A 291 -15.03 -26.91 -5.43
C GLN A 291 -13.72 -27.05 -6.23
N ALA A 292 -12.57 -26.69 -5.65
CA ALA A 292 -11.28 -26.75 -6.33
C ALA A 292 -10.72 -28.18 -6.47
N THR A 293 -11.07 -29.09 -5.55
CA THR A 293 -10.47 -30.44 -5.49
C THR A 293 -11.46 -31.58 -5.81
N GLY A 294 -12.76 -31.33 -5.68
CA GLY A 294 -13.80 -32.36 -5.70
C GLY A 294 -13.81 -33.29 -4.48
N ASP A 295 -13.00 -33.01 -3.45
CA ASP A 295 -12.82 -33.93 -2.31
C ASP A 295 -13.99 -33.85 -1.32
N PRO A 296 -14.78 -34.93 -1.15
CA PRO A 296 -15.97 -34.92 -0.29
C PRO A 296 -15.64 -34.70 1.20
N PHE A 297 -14.37 -34.86 1.62
CA PHE A 297 -13.94 -34.54 2.98
C PHE A 297 -14.21 -33.08 3.32
N TYR A 298 -13.85 -32.13 2.44
CA TYR A 298 -14.09 -30.71 2.67
C TYR A 298 -15.57 -30.35 2.66
N ARG A 299 -16.37 -31.00 1.78
CA ARG A 299 -17.83 -30.88 1.78
C ARG A 299 -18.41 -31.24 3.14
N ARG A 300 -17.97 -32.36 3.72
CA ARG A 300 -18.42 -32.83 5.03
C ARG A 300 -18.10 -31.80 6.12
N ILE A 301 -16.86 -31.33 6.18
CA ILE A 301 -16.44 -30.36 7.21
C ILE A 301 -17.24 -29.05 7.09
N ALA A 302 -17.38 -28.48 5.90
CA ALA A 302 -18.21 -27.28 5.70
C ALA A 302 -19.66 -27.50 6.14
N THR A 303 -20.24 -28.66 5.81
CA THR A 303 -21.61 -29.03 6.23
C THR A 303 -21.71 -29.09 7.75
N GLU A 304 -20.79 -29.78 8.42
CA GLU A 304 -20.82 -29.94 9.88
C GLU A 304 -20.63 -28.61 10.64
N VAL A 305 -19.84 -27.68 10.11
CA VAL A 305 -19.75 -26.31 10.66
C VAL A 305 -21.07 -25.56 10.50
N LEU A 306 -21.70 -25.60 9.32
CA LEU A 306 -23.02 -24.99 9.11
C LEU A 306 -24.08 -25.60 10.04
N GLU A 307 -24.09 -26.92 10.24
CA GLU A 307 -25.02 -27.59 11.16
C GLU A 307 -24.76 -27.21 12.62
N TYR A 308 -23.50 -27.00 13.02
CA TYR A 308 -23.17 -26.45 14.33
C TYR A 308 -23.79 -25.06 14.52
N VAL A 309 -23.63 -24.17 13.53
CA VAL A 309 -24.18 -22.80 13.60
C VAL A 309 -25.71 -22.82 13.68
N LEU A 310 -26.37 -23.63 12.86
CA LEU A 310 -27.83 -23.79 12.88
C LEU A 310 -28.35 -24.29 14.23
N ARG A 311 -27.61 -25.19 14.87
CA ARG A 311 -28.03 -25.87 16.09
C ARG A 311 -27.74 -25.07 17.36
N GLU A 312 -26.58 -24.42 17.42
CA GLU A 312 -26.04 -23.85 18.68
C GLU A 312 -25.90 -22.32 18.64
N MET A 313 -25.75 -21.72 17.46
CA MET A 313 -25.43 -20.29 17.31
C MET A 313 -26.56 -19.47 16.69
N THR A 314 -27.72 -20.05 16.39
CA THR A 314 -28.82 -19.34 15.71
C THR A 314 -29.89 -18.92 16.71
N ALA A 315 -30.16 -17.62 16.76
CA ALA A 315 -31.19 -17.03 17.62
C ALA A 315 -32.61 -17.30 17.08
N PRO A 316 -33.63 -17.40 17.95
CA PRO A 316 -35.04 -17.49 17.54
C PRO A 316 -35.52 -16.33 16.67
N GLU A 317 -34.91 -15.16 16.75
CA GLU A 317 -35.23 -14.00 15.92
C GLU A 317 -34.68 -14.11 14.50
N GLY A 318 -33.61 -14.89 14.30
CA GLY A 318 -33.01 -15.17 12.99
C GLY A 318 -31.54 -14.79 12.86
N GLY A 319 -31.02 -13.91 13.71
CA GLY A 319 -29.58 -13.61 13.74
C GLY A 319 -28.75 -14.75 14.36
N PHE A 320 -27.44 -14.57 14.33
CA PHE A 320 -26.44 -15.51 14.85
C PHE A 320 -25.70 -14.88 16.04
N TYR A 321 -25.53 -15.68 17.09
CA TYR A 321 -24.78 -15.35 18.29
C TYR A 321 -23.29 -15.20 18.03
N SER A 322 -22.61 -14.41 18.85
CA SER A 322 -21.23 -13.97 18.61
C SER A 322 -20.19 -15.05 18.91
N ALA A 323 -20.28 -15.69 20.09
CA ALA A 323 -19.24 -16.61 20.54
C ALA A 323 -19.71 -17.58 21.63
N THR A 324 -18.89 -18.60 21.90
CA THR A 324 -18.99 -19.48 23.07
C THR A 324 -17.65 -19.47 23.81
N ASP A 325 -17.69 -19.35 25.14
CA ASP A 325 -16.53 -19.25 26.03
C ASP A 325 -15.68 -20.54 26.01
N ALA A 326 -14.40 -20.41 26.41
CA ALA A 326 -13.47 -21.52 26.58
C ALA A 326 -13.65 -22.23 27.93
N ASP A 327 -14.06 -21.49 28.97
CA ASP A 327 -14.19 -22.00 30.34
C ASP A 327 -15.58 -22.63 30.59
N SER A 328 -15.61 -23.76 31.30
CA SER A 328 -16.81 -24.38 31.84
C SER A 328 -16.54 -24.85 33.27
N GLU A 329 -17.43 -24.52 34.21
CA GLU A 329 -17.20 -24.77 35.65
C GLU A 329 -15.93 -24.10 36.22
N GLY A 330 -15.45 -23.04 35.55
CA GLY A 330 -14.22 -22.33 35.93
C GLY A 330 -12.91 -23.00 35.48
N GLU A 331 -13.00 -24.08 34.70
CA GLU A 331 -11.87 -24.80 34.10
C GLU A 331 -11.99 -24.81 32.57
N GLU A 332 -10.89 -24.54 31.86
CA GLU A 332 -10.85 -24.52 30.39
C GLU A 332 -11.03 -25.93 29.81
N GLY A 333 -11.92 -26.07 28.81
CA GLY A 333 -12.03 -27.29 28.01
C GLY A 333 -12.73 -28.49 28.65
N THR A 334 -13.12 -28.44 29.93
CA THR A 334 -13.79 -29.56 30.65
C THR A 334 -15.03 -30.09 29.94
N PHE A 335 -15.76 -29.23 29.23
CA PHE A 335 -16.93 -29.62 28.43
C PHE A 335 -16.57 -30.57 27.26
N PHE A 336 -15.38 -30.43 26.67
CA PHE A 336 -14.99 -31.05 25.40
C PHE A 336 -14.14 -32.32 25.53
N VAL A 337 -13.51 -32.54 26.68
CA VAL A 337 -12.56 -33.65 26.90
C VAL A 337 -13.21 -34.91 27.52
N TRP A 338 -12.62 -36.07 27.26
CA TRP A 338 -13.17 -37.38 27.62
C TRP A 338 -12.11 -38.37 28.11
N THR A 339 -12.54 -39.30 28.96
CA THR A 339 -11.79 -40.51 29.32
C THR A 339 -12.40 -41.75 28.64
N PRO A 340 -11.62 -42.85 28.46
CA PRO A 340 -12.18 -44.09 27.92
C PRO A 340 -13.37 -44.62 28.73
N ALA A 341 -13.31 -44.52 30.06
CA ALA A 341 -14.37 -44.99 30.94
C ALA A 341 -15.68 -44.22 30.76
N GLU A 342 -15.63 -42.90 30.55
CA GLU A 342 -16.82 -42.09 30.24
C GLU A 342 -17.44 -42.49 28.90
N ILE A 343 -16.60 -42.70 27.88
CA ILE A 343 -17.06 -43.12 26.54
C ILE A 343 -17.70 -44.51 26.58
N GLU A 344 -17.07 -45.47 27.25
CA GLU A 344 -17.61 -46.83 27.43
C GLU A 344 -18.92 -46.81 28.22
N ALA A 345 -19.05 -45.96 29.24
CA ALA A 345 -20.30 -45.79 29.97
C ALA A 345 -21.45 -45.26 29.09
N ILE A 346 -21.14 -44.44 28.08
CA ILE A 346 -22.13 -43.89 27.14
C ILE A 346 -22.48 -44.89 26.04
N LEU A 347 -21.47 -45.56 25.47
CA LEU A 347 -21.60 -46.31 24.22
C LEU A 347 -21.74 -47.82 24.44
N GLY A 348 -21.26 -48.35 25.56
CA GLY A 348 -20.97 -49.77 25.77
C GLY A 348 -19.53 -50.12 25.37
N GLU A 349 -19.06 -51.29 25.79
CA GLU A 349 -17.66 -51.71 25.64
C GLU A 349 -17.20 -51.79 24.17
N GLU A 350 -18.02 -52.37 23.29
CA GLU A 350 -17.64 -52.56 21.88
C GLU A 350 -17.55 -51.23 21.10
N ASP A 351 -18.65 -50.48 21.02
CA ASP A 351 -18.69 -49.17 20.33
C ASP A 351 -17.75 -48.16 21.03
N GLY A 352 -17.62 -48.23 22.36
CA GLY A 352 -16.68 -47.40 23.12
C GLY A 352 -15.23 -47.64 22.75
N ARG A 353 -14.82 -48.91 22.64
CA ARG A 353 -13.47 -49.28 22.18
C ARG A 353 -13.19 -48.77 20.76
N LEU A 354 -14.15 -48.90 19.84
CA LEU A 354 -14.02 -48.43 18.46
C LEU A 354 -13.90 -46.89 18.40
N PHE A 355 -14.75 -46.19 19.17
CA PHE A 355 -14.74 -44.73 19.26
C PHE A 355 -13.41 -44.22 19.83
N CYS A 356 -12.96 -44.79 20.95
CA CYS A 356 -11.69 -44.41 21.58
C CYS A 356 -10.48 -44.64 20.67
N ALA A 357 -10.47 -45.76 19.92
CA ALA A 357 -9.39 -46.08 18.99
C ALA A 357 -9.32 -45.10 17.80
N TYR A 358 -10.46 -44.62 17.31
CA TYR A 358 -10.53 -43.69 16.19
C TYR A 358 -10.18 -42.25 16.62
N TYR A 359 -10.75 -41.79 17.74
CA TYR A 359 -10.60 -40.42 18.24
C TYR A 359 -9.41 -40.22 19.20
N ASP A 360 -8.53 -41.21 19.33
CA ASP A 360 -7.32 -41.15 20.16
C ASP A 360 -7.62 -40.81 21.64
N ILE A 361 -8.69 -41.41 22.18
CA ILE A 361 -9.08 -41.30 23.59
C ILE A 361 -8.39 -42.41 24.36
N THR A 362 -7.47 -42.04 25.25
CA THR A 362 -6.60 -43.00 25.97
C THR A 362 -6.62 -42.75 27.47
N ALA A 363 -6.25 -43.77 28.26
CA ALA A 363 -6.20 -43.65 29.71
C ALA A 363 -5.14 -42.64 30.21
N ARG A 364 -4.10 -42.38 29.41
CA ARG A 364 -3.09 -41.34 29.72
C ARG A 364 -3.62 -39.93 29.47
N GLY A 365 -4.59 -39.80 28.56
CA GLY A 365 -5.01 -38.52 28.02
C GLY A 365 -3.98 -37.91 27.06
N ASN A 366 -4.41 -36.86 26.37
CA ASN A 366 -3.58 -35.95 25.58
C ASN A 366 -3.70 -34.49 26.04
N TRP A 367 -4.51 -34.22 27.08
CA TRP A 367 -4.73 -32.93 27.73
C TRP A 367 -5.10 -33.13 29.20
N GLU A 368 -4.26 -32.69 30.14
CA GLU A 368 -4.56 -32.69 31.59
C GLU A 368 -5.12 -34.02 32.15
N GLY A 369 -4.62 -35.15 31.66
CA GLY A 369 -5.08 -36.50 32.08
C GLY A 369 -6.39 -36.98 31.43
N LYS A 370 -7.01 -36.17 30.56
CA LYS A 370 -8.14 -36.52 29.69
C LYS A 370 -7.73 -36.42 28.22
N SER A 371 -8.58 -36.84 27.29
CA SER A 371 -8.32 -36.73 25.85
C SER A 371 -9.24 -35.71 25.19
N ILE A 372 -8.63 -34.81 24.41
CA ILE A 372 -9.26 -34.07 23.32
C ILE A 372 -9.42 -35.05 22.15
N PRO A 373 -10.67 -35.32 21.70
CA PRO A 373 -10.91 -36.15 20.52
C PRO A 373 -10.18 -35.59 19.29
N ASN A 374 -9.42 -36.43 18.59
CA ASN A 374 -8.70 -36.07 17.36
C ASN A 374 -8.51 -37.29 16.44
N VAL A 375 -8.30 -37.07 15.15
CA VAL A 375 -8.23 -38.14 14.14
C VAL A 375 -6.80 -38.28 13.60
N ARG A 376 -5.99 -39.13 14.24
CA ARG A 376 -4.59 -39.39 13.79
C ARG A 376 -4.48 -40.33 12.59
N ARG A 377 -5.51 -41.13 12.34
CA ARG A 377 -5.52 -42.20 11.34
C ARG A 377 -6.86 -42.22 10.63
N THR A 378 -6.85 -42.59 9.35
CA THR A 378 -8.09 -42.75 8.58
C THR A 378 -8.90 -43.93 9.10
N VAL A 379 -10.19 -43.98 8.72
CA VAL A 379 -11.09 -45.09 9.10
C VAL A 379 -10.51 -46.42 8.64
N GLU A 380 -9.93 -46.48 7.44
CA GLU A 380 -9.32 -47.68 6.87
C GLU A 380 -8.12 -48.14 7.69
N GLN A 381 -7.27 -47.21 8.12
CA GLN A 381 -6.09 -47.51 8.93
C GLN A 381 -6.47 -48.02 10.33
N VAL A 382 -7.50 -47.43 10.95
CA VAL A 382 -7.99 -47.87 12.26
C VAL A 382 -8.70 -49.22 12.14
N ALA A 383 -9.55 -49.40 11.13
CA ALA A 383 -10.24 -50.66 10.87
C ALA A 383 -9.26 -51.82 10.62
N ALA A 384 -8.21 -51.59 9.83
CA ALA A 384 -7.14 -52.56 9.61
C ALA A 384 -6.42 -52.95 10.91
N LYS A 385 -6.10 -51.96 11.76
CA LYS A 385 -5.46 -52.20 13.07
C LYS A 385 -6.36 -52.97 14.04
N LEU A 386 -7.67 -52.77 13.95
CA LEU A 386 -8.67 -53.43 14.78
C LEU A 386 -9.18 -54.74 14.16
N GLU A 387 -8.65 -55.13 13.01
CA GLU A 387 -9.04 -56.34 12.25
C GLU A 387 -10.54 -56.41 11.92
N ILE A 388 -11.14 -55.25 11.61
CA ILE A 388 -12.54 -55.13 11.18
C ILE A 388 -12.65 -54.45 9.80
N LYS A 389 -13.83 -54.52 9.20
CA LYS A 389 -14.13 -53.80 7.96
C LYS A 389 -14.32 -52.30 8.21
N ALA A 390 -13.86 -51.46 7.29
CA ALA A 390 -13.98 -50.00 7.41
C ALA A 390 -15.44 -49.55 7.51
N GLU A 391 -16.36 -50.21 6.80
CA GLU A 391 -17.79 -49.91 6.84
C GLU A 391 -18.41 -50.20 8.21
N VAL A 392 -17.91 -51.21 8.93
CA VAL A 392 -18.36 -51.53 10.28
C VAL A 392 -17.91 -50.45 11.27
N LEU A 393 -16.65 -50.01 11.15
CA LEU A 393 -16.14 -48.90 11.97
C LEU A 393 -16.91 -47.61 11.69
N GLN A 394 -17.11 -47.25 10.43
CA GLN A 394 -17.85 -46.04 10.04
C GLN A 394 -19.28 -46.06 10.60
N ALA A 395 -20.02 -47.17 10.42
CA ALA A 395 -21.37 -47.29 10.94
C ALA A 395 -21.45 -47.21 12.48
N SER A 396 -20.42 -47.71 13.19
CA SER A 396 -20.30 -47.55 14.65
C SER A 396 -20.06 -46.08 15.03
N LEU A 397 -19.11 -45.41 14.38
CA LEU A 397 -18.79 -44.00 14.63
C LEU A 397 -19.99 -43.07 14.39
N ASP A 398 -20.75 -43.28 13.32
CA ASP A 398 -21.92 -42.47 12.97
C ASP A 398 -23.00 -42.53 14.09
N ARG A 399 -23.25 -43.72 14.66
CA ARG A 399 -24.18 -43.88 15.78
C ARG A 399 -23.60 -43.34 17.09
N ALA A 400 -22.30 -43.57 17.31
CA ALA A 400 -21.62 -43.23 18.53
C ALA A 400 -21.52 -41.70 18.72
N ARG A 401 -21.17 -40.95 17.66
CA ARG A 401 -20.97 -39.50 17.74
C ARG A 401 -22.21 -38.78 18.29
N GLN A 402 -23.41 -39.12 17.79
CA GLN A 402 -24.65 -38.51 18.28
C GLN A 402 -24.91 -38.83 19.76
N ARG A 403 -24.65 -40.08 20.20
CA ARG A 403 -24.84 -40.48 21.60
C ARG A 403 -23.87 -39.76 22.54
N VAL A 404 -22.60 -39.62 22.13
CA VAL A 404 -21.60 -38.85 22.89
C VAL A 404 -21.97 -37.37 22.94
N TYR A 405 -22.47 -36.81 21.83
CA TYR A 405 -22.97 -35.43 21.79
C TYR A 405 -24.16 -35.21 22.75
N GLU A 406 -25.16 -36.09 22.75
CA GLU A 406 -26.29 -35.99 23.69
C GLU A 406 -25.87 -36.17 25.16
N ALA A 407 -24.84 -36.98 25.43
CA ALA A 407 -24.24 -37.07 26.76
C ALA A 407 -23.52 -35.75 27.13
N ARG A 408 -22.79 -35.15 26.19
CA ARG A 408 -22.08 -33.86 26.39
C ARG A 408 -23.03 -32.74 26.78
N LYS A 409 -24.21 -32.66 26.15
CA LYS A 409 -25.24 -31.65 26.46
C LYS A 409 -25.76 -31.68 27.90
N ARG A 410 -25.50 -32.75 28.66
CA ARG A 410 -25.86 -32.86 30.08
C ARG A 410 -24.79 -32.31 31.02
N ARG A 411 -23.59 -32.01 30.50
CA ARG A 411 -22.54 -31.30 31.23
C ARG A 411 -22.90 -29.81 31.31
N VAL A 412 -22.29 -29.08 32.23
CA VAL A 412 -22.35 -27.61 32.26
C VAL A 412 -21.76 -27.10 30.95
N ALA A 413 -22.50 -26.28 30.22
CA ALA A 413 -22.02 -25.70 28.97
C ALA A 413 -21.16 -24.46 29.25
N PRO A 414 -20.18 -24.14 28.39
CA PRO A 414 -19.50 -22.86 28.44
C PRO A 414 -20.48 -21.70 28.24
N GLY A 415 -20.11 -20.51 28.72
CA GLY A 415 -20.92 -19.30 28.55
C GLY A 415 -21.18 -18.98 27.08
N LEU A 416 -22.42 -18.61 26.76
CA LEU A 416 -22.80 -18.16 25.41
C LEU A 416 -22.79 -16.63 25.37
N ASP A 417 -22.01 -16.05 24.47
CA ASP A 417 -22.16 -14.65 24.10
C ASP A 417 -23.24 -14.53 23.02
N ASP A 418 -24.47 -14.34 23.50
CA ASP A 418 -25.71 -14.31 22.73
C ASP A 418 -25.99 -12.93 22.08
N LYS A 419 -25.03 -12.01 22.06
CA LYS A 419 -25.18 -10.76 21.29
C LYS A 419 -25.06 -11.05 19.79
N ILE A 420 -25.82 -10.29 19.01
CA ILE A 420 -25.84 -10.35 17.55
C ILE A 420 -25.13 -9.10 17.03
N LEU A 421 -24.00 -9.30 16.34
CA LEU A 421 -23.22 -8.22 15.72
C LEU A 421 -23.44 -8.20 14.20
N THR A 422 -23.76 -7.03 13.65
CA THR A 422 -24.07 -6.86 12.22
C THR A 422 -22.93 -7.39 11.32
N ALA A 423 -21.67 -7.01 11.58
CA ALA A 423 -20.55 -7.47 10.77
C ALA A 423 -20.40 -9.00 10.78
N TRP A 424 -20.36 -9.64 11.95
CA TRP A 424 -20.12 -11.09 12.05
C TRP A 424 -21.28 -11.90 11.47
N ASN A 425 -22.50 -11.39 11.62
CA ASN A 425 -23.67 -11.95 10.93
C ASN A 425 -23.54 -11.80 9.42
N GLY A 426 -23.03 -10.69 8.89
CA GLY A 426 -22.70 -10.54 7.48
C GLY A 426 -21.75 -11.65 6.97
N LEU A 427 -20.69 -11.97 7.72
CA LEU A 427 -19.80 -13.08 7.36
C LEU A 427 -20.54 -14.43 7.36
N MET A 428 -21.38 -14.71 8.35
CA MET A 428 -22.11 -15.98 8.42
C MET A 428 -23.24 -16.09 7.38
N ILE A 429 -23.96 -15.00 7.09
CA ILE A 429 -24.93 -14.92 5.99
C ILE A 429 -24.24 -15.24 4.67
N SER A 430 -23.06 -14.68 4.43
CA SER A 430 -22.23 -14.99 3.25
C SER A 430 -21.88 -16.48 3.19
N ALA A 431 -21.45 -17.07 4.31
CA ALA A 431 -21.11 -18.49 4.38
C ALA A 431 -22.32 -19.42 4.14
N MET A 432 -23.49 -19.10 4.69
CA MET A 432 -24.74 -19.83 4.48
C MET A 432 -25.23 -19.73 3.04
N ALA A 433 -25.16 -18.53 2.42
CA ALA A 433 -25.51 -18.32 1.02
C ALA A 433 -24.59 -19.13 0.08
N GLU A 434 -23.28 -19.12 0.33
CA GLU A 434 -22.31 -19.97 -0.39
C GLU A 434 -22.56 -21.45 -0.12
N GLY A 435 -22.95 -21.82 1.10
CA GLY A 435 -23.37 -23.17 1.47
C GLY A 435 -24.54 -23.68 0.60
N TYR A 436 -25.59 -22.87 0.40
CA TYR A 436 -26.68 -23.22 -0.52
C TYR A 436 -26.19 -23.34 -1.96
N ARG A 437 -25.40 -22.38 -2.43
CA ARG A 437 -24.91 -22.36 -3.82
C ARG A 437 -24.11 -23.62 -4.14
N VAL A 438 -23.24 -24.06 -3.22
CA VAL A 438 -22.33 -25.20 -3.43
C VAL A 438 -22.97 -26.54 -3.06
N LEU A 439 -23.73 -26.61 -1.96
CA LEU A 439 -24.25 -27.87 -1.42
C LEU A 439 -25.67 -28.19 -1.89
N GLY A 440 -26.45 -27.17 -2.29
CA GLY A 440 -27.81 -27.31 -2.79
C GLY A 440 -28.91 -27.42 -1.72
N GLU A 441 -28.57 -27.25 -0.44
CA GLU A 441 -29.52 -27.43 0.67
C GLU A 441 -30.27 -26.14 1.02
N HIS A 442 -31.58 -26.09 0.73
CA HIS A 442 -32.40 -24.86 0.87
C HIS A 442 -32.40 -24.24 2.26
N ARG A 443 -32.29 -25.06 3.32
CA ARG A 443 -32.23 -24.56 4.71
C ARG A 443 -31.14 -23.52 4.95
N TYR A 444 -30.02 -23.59 4.22
CA TYR A 444 -28.94 -22.59 4.33
C TYR A 444 -29.36 -21.26 3.71
N LEU A 445 -30.04 -21.28 2.55
CA LEU A 445 -30.60 -20.09 1.93
C LEU A 445 -31.68 -19.47 2.83
N ASP A 446 -32.61 -20.29 3.33
CA ASP A 446 -33.73 -19.83 4.17
C ASP A 446 -33.21 -19.16 5.46
N THR A 447 -32.18 -19.75 6.08
CA THR A 447 -31.56 -19.19 7.29
C THR A 447 -30.81 -17.89 6.98
N ALA A 448 -30.04 -17.86 5.88
CA ALA A 448 -29.33 -16.64 5.44
C ALA A 448 -30.31 -15.50 5.16
N SER A 449 -31.43 -15.79 4.48
CA SER A 449 -32.50 -14.83 4.18
C SER A 449 -33.18 -14.33 5.45
N ARG A 450 -33.53 -15.23 6.39
CA ARG A 450 -34.14 -14.83 7.66
C ARG A 450 -33.20 -13.95 8.50
N SER A 451 -31.92 -14.28 8.54
CA SER A 451 -30.91 -13.48 9.25
C SER A 451 -30.74 -12.10 8.60
N ALA A 452 -30.59 -12.03 7.27
CA ALA A 452 -30.51 -10.77 6.54
C ALA A 452 -31.76 -9.89 6.74
N ASP A 453 -32.95 -10.47 6.65
CA ASP A 453 -34.23 -9.77 6.87
C ASP A 453 -34.34 -9.27 8.31
N PHE A 454 -33.88 -10.06 9.30
CA PHE A 454 -33.82 -9.64 10.70
C PHE A 454 -32.91 -8.42 10.89
N LEU A 455 -31.69 -8.43 10.34
CA LEU A 455 -30.76 -7.30 10.43
C LEU A 455 -31.33 -6.04 9.76
N LEU A 456 -31.86 -6.18 8.53
CA LEU A 456 -32.42 -5.06 7.76
C LEU A 456 -33.68 -4.46 8.40
N THR A 457 -34.38 -5.22 9.25
CA THR A 457 -35.57 -4.74 9.96
C THR A 457 -35.25 -4.20 11.35
N THR A 458 -34.31 -4.82 12.06
CA THR A 458 -34.11 -4.59 13.51
C THR A 458 -32.85 -3.77 13.80
N LEU A 459 -31.80 -3.91 12.99
CA LEU A 459 -30.53 -3.19 13.14
C LEU A 459 -30.38 -2.07 12.10
N VAL A 460 -31.50 -1.50 11.64
CA VAL A 460 -31.55 -0.31 10.80
C VAL A 460 -32.29 0.78 11.54
N ARG A 461 -31.64 1.93 11.72
CA ARG A 461 -32.20 3.16 12.28
C ARG A 461 -33.27 3.73 11.35
N THR A 462 -34.10 4.63 11.87
CA THR A 462 -35.14 5.33 11.09
C THR A 462 -34.60 6.17 9.94
N ASP A 463 -33.34 6.60 10.00
CA ASP A 463 -32.62 7.33 8.94
C ASP A 463 -31.93 6.39 7.92
N GLY A 464 -32.09 5.07 8.08
CA GLY A 464 -31.52 4.05 7.21
C GLY A 464 -30.10 3.58 7.57
N ARG A 465 -29.46 4.16 8.60
CA ARG A 465 -28.13 3.74 9.06
C ARG A 465 -28.17 2.44 9.84
N LEU A 466 -27.10 1.65 9.77
CA LEU A 466 -26.97 0.42 10.52
C LEU A 466 -26.67 0.69 12.01
N LEU A 467 -27.14 -0.23 12.86
CA LEU A 467 -26.71 -0.39 14.24
C LEU A 467 -25.74 -1.57 14.34
N ARG A 468 -24.84 -1.52 15.32
CA ARG A 468 -23.80 -2.53 15.50
C ARG A 468 -24.32 -3.80 16.16
N THR A 469 -25.03 -3.65 17.28
CA THR A 469 -25.29 -4.75 18.22
C THR A 469 -26.77 -4.85 18.58
N TYR A 470 -27.24 -6.09 18.74
CA TYR A 470 -28.54 -6.42 19.28
C TYR A 470 -28.41 -7.50 20.35
N ARG A 471 -29.13 -7.33 21.46
CA ARG A 471 -29.32 -8.37 22.47
C ARG A 471 -30.58 -8.09 23.28
N ASP A 472 -31.32 -9.12 23.65
CA ASP A 472 -32.52 -9.03 24.51
C ASP A 472 -33.53 -7.94 24.07
N GLY A 473 -33.83 -7.87 22.77
CA GLY A 473 -34.80 -6.92 22.22
C GLY A 473 -34.29 -5.49 22.05
N LYS A 474 -33.01 -5.21 22.36
CA LYS A 474 -32.41 -3.88 22.27
C LYS A 474 -31.32 -3.84 21.20
N ALA A 475 -31.60 -3.15 20.09
CA ALA A 475 -30.60 -2.76 19.10
C ALA A 475 -30.00 -1.39 19.46
N HIS A 476 -28.69 -1.25 19.46
CA HIS A 476 -28.01 0.01 19.81
C HIS A 476 -26.57 0.06 19.27
N LEU A 477 -25.91 1.20 19.53
CA LEU A 477 -24.62 1.64 19.00
C LEU A 477 -24.60 1.84 17.49
N ASP A 478 -23.98 2.94 17.08
CA ASP A 478 -23.78 3.23 15.65
C ASP A 478 -22.84 2.19 15.04
N ALA A 479 -23.16 1.78 13.81
CA ALA A 479 -22.37 0.80 13.08
C ALA A 479 -21.05 1.37 12.55
N TYR A 480 -20.05 0.48 12.44
CA TYR A 480 -18.71 0.75 11.94
C TYR A 480 -18.58 0.34 10.48
N LEU A 481 -17.45 0.68 9.84
CA LEU A 481 -17.17 0.33 8.45
C LEU A 481 -17.38 -1.16 8.17
N GLU A 482 -16.93 -2.04 9.08
CA GLU A 482 -17.05 -3.49 8.90
C GLU A 482 -18.50 -3.97 8.84
N ASP A 483 -19.42 -3.35 9.57
CA ASP A 483 -20.85 -3.70 9.55
C ASP A 483 -21.44 -3.44 8.16
N TYR A 484 -21.17 -2.26 7.60
CA TYR A 484 -21.61 -1.91 6.26
C TYR A 484 -20.94 -2.78 5.20
N ALA A 485 -19.62 -2.94 5.28
CA ALA A 485 -18.85 -3.69 4.30
C ALA A 485 -19.27 -5.16 4.25
N TYR A 486 -19.36 -5.81 5.41
CA TYR A 486 -19.64 -7.24 5.50
C TYR A 486 -21.11 -7.53 5.16
N LEU A 487 -22.06 -6.72 5.64
CA LEU A 487 -23.47 -6.89 5.29
C LEU A 487 -23.72 -6.61 3.80
N ALA A 488 -23.17 -5.53 3.24
CA ALA A 488 -23.30 -5.24 1.81
C ALA A 488 -22.78 -6.40 0.96
N LYS A 489 -21.60 -6.94 1.29
CA LYS A 489 -21.03 -8.11 0.63
C LYS A 489 -21.92 -9.36 0.77
N ALA A 490 -22.45 -9.61 1.97
CA ALA A 490 -23.31 -10.75 2.26
C ALA A 490 -24.62 -10.71 1.46
N LEU A 491 -25.20 -9.52 1.30
CA LEU A 491 -26.40 -9.30 0.51
C LEU A 491 -26.17 -9.56 -0.99
N ILE A 492 -24.97 -9.28 -1.52
CA ILE A 492 -24.59 -9.67 -2.88
C ILE A 492 -24.52 -11.20 -2.98
N ASP A 493 -23.87 -11.87 -2.03
CA ASP A 493 -23.78 -13.34 -2.06
C ASP A 493 -25.16 -14.00 -1.93
N LEU A 494 -26.03 -13.44 -1.09
CA LEU A 494 -27.40 -13.92 -0.91
C LEU A 494 -28.24 -13.73 -2.18
N TYR A 495 -28.07 -12.60 -2.87
CA TYR A 495 -28.67 -12.39 -4.19
C TYR A 495 -28.11 -13.38 -5.23
N GLU A 496 -26.80 -13.56 -5.32
CA GLU A 496 -26.17 -14.50 -6.26
C GLU A 496 -26.47 -15.98 -5.95
N ALA A 497 -26.91 -16.27 -4.73
CA ALA A 497 -27.32 -17.61 -4.32
C ALA A 497 -28.81 -17.85 -4.61
N GLY A 498 -29.70 -16.93 -4.19
CA GLY A 498 -31.15 -17.13 -4.18
C GLY A 498 -31.96 -16.30 -5.18
N GLY A 499 -31.37 -15.29 -5.81
CA GLY A 499 -31.99 -14.47 -6.86
C GLY A 499 -32.97 -13.38 -6.42
N ALA A 500 -33.16 -13.16 -5.12
CA ALA A 500 -34.07 -12.13 -4.63
C ALA A 500 -33.47 -10.71 -4.81
N ALA A 501 -33.93 -9.99 -5.84
CA ALA A 501 -33.38 -8.69 -6.27
C ALA A 501 -33.28 -7.63 -5.15
N ARG A 502 -34.19 -7.67 -4.16
CA ARG A 502 -34.19 -6.75 -3.00
C ARG A 502 -32.84 -6.70 -2.27
N TYR A 503 -32.14 -7.83 -2.19
CA TYR A 503 -30.85 -7.88 -1.48
C TYR A 503 -29.76 -7.15 -2.24
N LEU A 504 -29.74 -7.21 -3.57
CA LEU A 504 -28.79 -6.44 -4.37
C LEU A 504 -29.08 -4.93 -4.29
N THR A 505 -30.36 -4.56 -4.27
CA THR A 505 -30.79 -3.16 -4.06
C THR A 505 -30.37 -2.64 -2.68
N GLU A 506 -30.57 -3.41 -1.61
CA GLU A 506 -30.11 -3.01 -0.27
C GLU A 506 -28.58 -2.97 -0.19
N SER A 507 -27.87 -3.88 -0.86
CA SER A 507 -26.41 -3.83 -0.95
C SER A 507 -25.92 -2.54 -1.63
N GLN A 508 -26.56 -2.13 -2.74
CA GLN A 508 -26.29 -0.85 -3.37
C GLN A 508 -26.49 0.32 -2.40
N ARG A 509 -27.61 0.34 -1.68
CA ARG A 509 -27.91 1.40 -0.70
C ARG A 509 -26.84 1.48 0.39
N LEU A 510 -26.44 0.34 0.94
CA LEU A 510 -25.37 0.28 1.94
C LEU A 510 -24.01 0.73 1.38
N ALA A 511 -23.69 0.37 0.14
CA ALA A 511 -22.46 0.81 -0.51
C ALA A 511 -22.43 2.33 -0.75
N GLU A 512 -23.57 2.93 -1.13
CA GLU A 512 -23.68 4.38 -1.29
C GLU A 512 -23.53 5.11 0.05
N MET A 513 -24.10 4.58 1.14
CA MET A 513 -23.89 5.10 2.49
C MET A 513 -22.45 4.95 2.97
N LEU A 514 -21.82 3.80 2.68
CA LEU A 514 -20.43 3.54 2.98
C LEU A 514 -19.53 4.61 2.34
N LEU A 515 -19.74 4.89 1.05
CA LEU A 515 -18.99 5.94 0.33
C LEU A 515 -19.26 7.35 0.89
N ALA A 516 -20.48 7.62 1.35
CA ALA A 516 -20.85 8.93 1.88
C ALA A 516 -20.27 9.21 3.28
N ASP A 517 -20.29 8.21 4.16
CA ASP A 517 -20.02 8.40 5.59
C ASP A 517 -18.59 7.99 5.99
N PHE A 518 -17.94 7.07 5.27
CA PHE A 518 -16.65 6.48 5.67
C PHE A 518 -15.49 6.80 4.73
N ALA A 519 -15.74 7.22 3.48
CA ALA A 519 -14.66 7.45 2.50
C ALA A 519 -13.75 8.63 2.89
N ASP A 520 -12.44 8.39 2.91
CA ASP A 520 -11.42 9.42 2.88
C ASP A 520 -11.16 9.83 1.42
N LYS A 521 -11.66 11.00 1.03
CA LYS A 521 -11.51 11.53 -0.32
C LYS A 521 -10.06 11.88 -0.69
N GLU A 522 -9.19 12.10 0.30
CA GLU A 522 -7.79 12.44 0.06
C GLU A 522 -6.96 11.19 -0.23
N SER A 523 -7.08 10.15 0.60
CA SER A 523 -6.28 8.93 0.46
C SER A 523 -6.95 7.85 -0.40
N GLY A 524 -8.27 7.89 -0.57
CA GLY A 524 -9.06 6.84 -1.22
C GLY A 524 -9.39 5.62 -0.33
N ALA A 525 -8.94 5.60 0.93
CA ALA A 525 -9.26 4.54 1.90
C ALA A 525 -10.56 4.86 2.65
N PHE A 526 -10.95 3.98 3.57
CA PHE A 526 -12.10 4.19 4.46
C PHE A 526 -11.69 4.35 5.92
N TYR A 527 -12.33 5.27 6.62
CA TYR A 527 -12.26 5.37 8.09
C TYR A 527 -13.09 4.24 8.73
N SER A 528 -12.67 3.75 9.91
CA SER A 528 -13.43 2.74 10.67
C SER A 528 -14.78 3.28 11.19
N THR A 529 -14.89 4.59 11.40
CA THR A 529 -16.10 5.28 11.91
C THR A 529 -16.71 6.24 10.89
N ALA A 530 -18.03 6.45 10.97
CA ALA A 530 -18.73 7.45 10.16
C ALA A 530 -18.27 8.89 10.51
N ARG A 531 -18.43 9.82 9.57
CA ARG A 531 -18.02 11.23 9.72
C ARG A 531 -18.63 11.97 10.91
N ASP A 532 -19.82 11.56 11.33
CA ASP A 532 -20.59 12.14 12.44
C ASP A 532 -20.74 11.17 13.62
N HIS A 533 -19.90 10.13 13.65
CA HIS A 533 -19.74 9.27 14.82
C HIS A 533 -19.17 10.06 16.02
N GLU A 534 -19.22 9.48 17.23
CA GLU A 534 -18.55 10.02 18.42
C GLU A 534 -17.10 10.44 18.10
N SER A 535 -16.74 11.67 18.45
CA SER A 535 -15.40 12.23 18.20
C SER A 535 -14.40 11.75 19.25
N LEU A 536 -13.46 10.91 18.82
CA LEU A 536 -12.33 10.41 19.61
C LEU A 536 -11.01 11.12 19.25
N ILE A 537 -9.92 10.77 19.92
CA ILE A 537 -8.60 11.41 19.72
C ILE A 537 -8.03 11.30 18.29
N LEU A 538 -8.47 10.29 17.53
CA LEU A 538 -8.19 10.07 16.11
C LEU A 538 -9.27 9.18 15.47
N ARG A 539 -9.40 9.22 14.14
CA ARG A 539 -10.21 8.27 13.36
C ARG A 539 -9.29 7.27 12.67
N HIS A 540 -9.40 6.01 13.04
CA HIS A 540 -8.55 4.94 12.51
C HIS A 540 -8.94 4.59 11.05
N ARG A 541 -7.97 4.05 10.30
CA ARG A 541 -8.17 3.42 8.98
C ARG A 541 -7.50 2.04 8.97
N GLU A 542 -8.30 0.99 8.97
CA GLU A 542 -7.80 -0.39 8.97
C GLU A 542 -7.45 -0.86 7.56
N GLY A 543 -6.20 -1.32 7.36
CA GLY A 543 -5.71 -1.85 6.08
C GLY A 543 -5.47 -3.35 6.09
N THR A 544 -4.66 -3.81 7.04
CA THR A 544 -4.21 -5.20 7.17
C THR A 544 -5.33 -6.11 7.64
N ASP A 545 -5.35 -7.35 7.17
CA ASP A 545 -6.24 -8.39 7.68
C ASP A 545 -5.82 -8.80 9.10
N GLY A 546 -6.79 -8.92 10.01
CA GLY A 546 -6.62 -9.49 11.34
C GLY A 546 -7.17 -10.91 11.42
N ALA A 547 -7.80 -11.25 12.56
CA ALA A 547 -8.62 -12.47 12.67
C ALA A 547 -9.82 -12.44 11.70
N THR A 548 -10.29 -11.24 11.39
CA THR A 548 -11.27 -10.95 10.33
C THR A 548 -10.59 -10.17 9.19
N PRO A 549 -11.12 -10.27 7.94
CA PRO A 549 -10.57 -9.50 6.82
C PRO A 549 -10.80 -8.00 7.00
N SER A 550 -9.90 -7.12 6.58
CA SER A 550 -10.07 -5.69 6.88
C SER A 550 -11.37 -5.10 6.32
N GLY A 551 -11.99 -4.19 7.07
CA GLY A 551 -13.23 -3.52 6.64
C GLY A 551 -13.05 -2.81 5.29
N ASN A 552 -11.87 -2.21 5.07
CA ASN A 552 -11.49 -1.57 3.80
C ASN A 552 -11.45 -2.57 2.63
N ALA A 553 -10.83 -3.73 2.81
CA ALA A 553 -10.72 -4.73 1.75
C ALA A 553 -12.08 -5.38 1.41
N VAL A 554 -12.95 -5.58 2.40
CA VAL A 554 -14.30 -6.09 2.15
C VAL A 554 -15.20 -5.04 1.50
N ALA A 555 -15.07 -3.76 1.89
CA ALA A 555 -15.75 -2.66 1.21
C ALA A 555 -15.35 -2.59 -0.28
N ALA A 556 -14.05 -2.63 -0.56
CA ALA A 556 -13.53 -2.69 -1.93
C ALA A 556 -14.07 -3.91 -2.68
N SER A 557 -14.16 -5.08 -2.03
CA SER A 557 -14.73 -6.29 -2.62
C SER A 557 -16.21 -6.16 -2.97
N ALA A 558 -17.02 -5.49 -2.14
CA ALA A 558 -18.43 -5.25 -2.40
C ALA A 558 -18.63 -4.23 -3.54
N LEU A 559 -17.89 -3.11 -3.49
CA LEU A 559 -17.90 -2.07 -4.51
C LEU A 559 -17.48 -2.61 -5.89
N ALA A 560 -16.43 -3.43 -5.94
CA ALA A 560 -15.97 -4.07 -7.17
C ALA A 560 -17.01 -5.02 -7.76
N ARG A 561 -17.77 -5.76 -6.96
CA ARG A 561 -18.84 -6.63 -7.49
C ARG A 561 -20.07 -5.86 -7.91
N LEU A 562 -20.46 -4.84 -7.14
CA LEU A 562 -21.58 -3.96 -7.47
C LEU A 562 -21.32 -3.18 -8.76
N SER A 563 -20.08 -2.79 -9.06
CA SER A 563 -19.77 -2.10 -10.31
C SER A 563 -20.13 -2.94 -11.54
N PHE A 564 -19.93 -4.25 -11.51
CA PHE A 564 -20.33 -5.15 -12.61
C PHE A 564 -21.83 -5.47 -12.58
N HIS A 565 -22.44 -5.67 -11.40
CA HIS A 565 -23.88 -5.91 -11.30
C HIS A 565 -24.73 -4.72 -11.77
N LEU A 566 -24.22 -3.50 -11.60
CA LEU A 566 -24.95 -2.24 -11.83
C LEU A 566 -24.41 -1.41 -12.99
N ASP A 567 -23.31 -1.83 -13.63
CA ASP A 567 -22.57 -1.06 -14.66
C ASP A 567 -22.20 0.36 -14.16
N ARG A 568 -21.60 0.41 -12.96
CA ARG A 568 -21.27 1.64 -12.21
C ARG A 568 -19.75 1.81 -12.09
N GLU A 569 -19.17 2.56 -13.01
CA GLU A 569 -17.71 2.80 -13.04
C GLU A 569 -17.18 3.55 -11.81
N ASP A 570 -17.97 4.43 -11.20
CA ASP A 570 -17.53 5.16 -9.99
C ASP A 570 -17.40 4.23 -8.77
N LEU A 571 -18.20 3.16 -8.67
CA LEU A 571 -18.02 2.12 -7.65
C LEU A 571 -16.73 1.32 -7.91
N ARG A 572 -16.42 1.04 -9.18
CA ARG A 572 -15.17 0.37 -9.57
C ARG A 572 -13.96 1.23 -9.21
N VAL A 573 -13.98 2.51 -9.57
CA VAL A 573 -12.92 3.47 -9.21
C VAL A 573 -12.77 3.58 -7.69
N ALA A 574 -13.86 3.56 -6.94
CA ALA A 574 -13.79 3.57 -5.48
C ALA A 574 -13.13 2.29 -4.92
N ALA A 575 -13.45 1.11 -5.47
CA ALA A 575 -12.80 -0.14 -5.10
C ALA A 575 -11.29 -0.12 -5.42
N GLU A 576 -10.91 0.34 -6.62
CA GLU A 576 -9.52 0.49 -7.03
C GLU A 576 -8.76 1.43 -6.08
N ARG A 577 -9.33 2.60 -5.77
CA ARG A 577 -8.72 3.57 -4.84
C ARG A 577 -8.53 3.01 -3.43
N ALA A 578 -9.51 2.27 -2.92
CA ALA A 578 -9.42 1.67 -1.59
C ALA A 578 -8.28 0.65 -1.48
N ILE A 579 -7.96 -0.05 -2.58
CA ILE A 579 -6.82 -0.96 -2.67
C ILE A 579 -5.51 -0.18 -2.89
N SER A 580 -5.48 0.74 -3.85
CA SER A 580 -4.30 1.58 -4.14
C SER A 580 -3.82 2.34 -2.91
N ALA A 581 -4.74 2.79 -2.05
CA ALA A 581 -4.41 3.52 -0.83
C ALA A 581 -3.36 2.76 -0.03
N TYR A 582 -3.49 1.44 0.12
CA TYR A 582 -2.56 0.60 0.87
C TYR A 582 -1.39 0.04 0.04
N GLY A 583 -1.22 0.46 -1.23
CA GLY A 583 -0.26 -0.12 -2.18
C GLY A 583 1.17 -0.21 -1.66
N LYS A 584 1.68 0.84 -0.99
CA LYS A 584 3.02 0.82 -0.39
C LYS A 584 3.17 -0.23 0.72
N GLN A 585 2.13 -0.43 1.53
CA GLN A 585 2.14 -1.44 2.60
C GLN A 585 1.98 -2.84 2.03
N ILE A 586 1.10 -3.01 1.02
CA ILE A 586 0.91 -4.27 0.30
C ILE A 586 2.23 -4.70 -0.35
N GLY A 587 2.97 -3.80 -1.00
CA GLY A 587 4.29 -4.13 -1.56
C GLY A 587 5.34 -4.52 -0.52
N ARG A 588 5.22 -4.06 0.74
CA ARG A 588 6.16 -4.39 1.82
C ARG A 588 5.82 -5.68 2.56
N ILE A 589 4.54 -5.91 2.85
CA ILE A 589 4.04 -7.04 3.65
C ILE A 589 2.79 -7.67 3.00
N PRO A 590 2.89 -8.19 1.77
CA PRO A 590 1.72 -8.62 0.99
C PRO A 590 0.88 -9.71 1.70
N HIS A 591 1.53 -10.55 2.51
CA HIS A 591 0.86 -11.60 3.28
C HIS A 591 -0.12 -11.09 4.34
N GLY A 592 0.01 -9.82 4.79
CA GLY A 592 -0.92 -9.16 5.70
C GLY A 592 -2.15 -8.55 5.02
N PHE A 593 -2.26 -8.68 3.69
CA PHE A 593 -3.31 -8.06 2.87
C PHE A 593 -3.97 -9.07 1.92
N ALA A 594 -4.09 -10.33 2.36
CA ALA A 594 -4.61 -11.40 1.54
C ALA A 594 -6.01 -11.10 0.97
N LYS A 595 -6.92 -10.48 1.74
CA LYS A 595 -8.24 -10.08 1.26
C LYS A 595 -8.15 -9.00 0.19
N SER A 596 -7.31 -7.98 0.39
CA SER A 596 -7.09 -6.93 -0.62
C SER A 596 -6.58 -7.52 -1.93
N LEU A 597 -5.67 -8.49 -1.85
CA LEU A 597 -5.15 -9.21 -3.02
C LEU A 597 -6.19 -10.11 -3.69
N THR A 598 -7.22 -10.61 -2.98
CA THR A 598 -8.38 -11.24 -3.64
C THR A 598 -9.21 -10.25 -4.46
N VAL A 599 -9.26 -8.97 -4.05
CA VAL A 599 -9.93 -7.91 -4.82
C VAL A 599 -9.09 -7.54 -6.04
N VAL A 600 -7.76 -7.47 -5.88
CA VAL A 600 -6.83 -7.31 -7.02
C VAL A 600 -7.05 -8.43 -8.04
N ASP A 601 -7.05 -9.70 -7.61
CA ASP A 601 -7.33 -10.86 -8.48
C ASP A 601 -8.66 -10.70 -9.26
N PHE A 602 -9.73 -10.29 -8.57
CA PHE A 602 -11.03 -10.02 -9.19
C PHE A 602 -10.99 -8.88 -10.22
N LEU A 603 -10.35 -7.75 -9.89
CA LEU A 603 -10.27 -6.58 -10.78
C LEU A 603 -9.35 -6.83 -11.97
N LEU A 604 -8.25 -7.56 -11.79
CA LEU A 604 -7.31 -7.92 -12.86
C LEU A 604 -7.94 -8.87 -13.89
N GLU A 605 -8.68 -9.88 -13.42
CA GLU A 605 -9.27 -10.89 -14.30
C GLU A 605 -10.63 -10.45 -14.88
N GLY A 606 -11.38 -9.65 -14.12
CA GLY A 606 -12.80 -9.41 -14.35
C GLY A 606 -13.66 -10.64 -14.03
N PRO A 607 -14.94 -10.46 -13.66
CA PRO A 607 -15.82 -11.57 -13.37
C PRO A 607 -16.21 -12.35 -14.63
N MET A 608 -16.47 -13.63 -14.44
CA MET A 608 -17.40 -14.36 -15.31
C MET A 608 -18.82 -13.92 -14.95
N GLU A 609 -19.56 -13.41 -15.93
CA GLU A 609 -20.90 -12.88 -15.73
C GLU A 609 -21.94 -13.95 -16.09
N LEU A 610 -22.71 -14.42 -15.11
CA LEU A 610 -23.66 -15.52 -15.28
C LEU A 610 -25.10 -15.02 -15.14
N ALA A 611 -25.88 -15.01 -16.22
CA ALA A 611 -27.32 -14.74 -16.17
C ALA A 611 -28.11 -16.05 -16.22
N LEU A 612 -28.76 -16.41 -15.11
CA LEU A 612 -29.60 -17.59 -14.99
C LEU A 612 -31.07 -17.21 -15.08
N ILE A 613 -31.71 -17.60 -16.18
CA ILE A 613 -33.11 -17.26 -16.50
C ILE A 613 -33.99 -18.51 -16.38
N GLY A 614 -35.07 -18.43 -15.61
CA GLY A 614 -36.03 -19.51 -15.42
C GLY A 614 -36.59 -19.55 -14.00
N SER A 615 -37.62 -20.37 -13.79
CA SER A 615 -38.21 -20.49 -12.45
C SER A 615 -37.39 -21.42 -11.55
N PRO A 616 -37.09 -21.02 -10.29
CA PRO A 616 -36.44 -21.90 -9.30
C PRO A 616 -37.19 -23.20 -9.00
N ARG A 617 -38.46 -23.30 -9.41
CA ARG A 617 -39.27 -24.53 -9.27
C ARG A 617 -39.05 -25.52 -10.41
N GLU A 618 -38.38 -25.13 -11.49
CA GLU A 618 -38.09 -25.99 -12.62
C GLU A 618 -36.87 -26.87 -12.35
N ALA A 619 -37.01 -28.19 -12.54
CA ALA A 619 -35.92 -29.15 -12.36
C ALA A 619 -34.68 -28.80 -13.21
N ARG A 620 -34.87 -28.19 -14.38
CA ARG A 620 -33.78 -27.77 -15.26
C ARG A 620 -33.02 -26.57 -14.73
N TYR A 621 -33.74 -25.56 -14.21
CA TYR A 621 -33.11 -24.41 -13.55
C TYR A 621 -32.23 -24.90 -12.39
N GLU A 622 -32.78 -25.78 -11.55
CA GLU A 622 -32.05 -26.34 -10.41
C GLU A 622 -30.84 -27.17 -10.84
N ALA A 623 -30.95 -27.96 -11.92
CA ALA A 623 -29.81 -28.71 -12.46
C ALA A 623 -28.69 -27.79 -12.97
N ILE A 624 -29.03 -26.70 -13.67
CA ILE A 624 -28.05 -25.70 -14.12
C ILE A 624 -27.40 -24.99 -12.92
N ARG A 625 -28.22 -24.52 -11.96
CA ARG A 625 -27.73 -23.86 -10.73
C ARG A 625 -26.77 -24.77 -9.95
N ALA A 626 -27.15 -26.03 -9.74
CA ALA A 626 -26.34 -27.00 -9.03
C ALA A 626 -25.01 -27.26 -9.76
N GLU A 627 -25.02 -27.29 -11.08
CA GLU A 627 -23.80 -27.46 -11.86
C GLU A 627 -22.87 -26.25 -11.74
N ILE A 628 -23.38 -25.01 -11.81
CA ILE A 628 -22.59 -23.79 -11.52
C ILE A 628 -21.99 -23.87 -10.11
N GLY A 629 -22.78 -24.34 -9.14
CA GLY A 629 -22.39 -24.54 -7.74
C GLY A 629 -21.21 -25.48 -7.53
N ARG A 630 -20.94 -26.41 -8.44
CA ARG A 630 -19.83 -27.38 -8.34
C ARG A 630 -18.48 -26.79 -8.72
N HIS A 631 -18.44 -25.78 -9.59
CA HIS A 631 -17.18 -25.25 -10.13
C HIS A 631 -16.59 -24.15 -9.26
N TYR A 632 -15.28 -24.18 -9.07
CA TYR A 632 -14.57 -23.13 -8.35
C TYR A 632 -14.43 -21.89 -9.23
N LEU A 633 -15.36 -20.95 -9.04
CA LEU A 633 -15.46 -19.69 -9.78
C LEU A 633 -15.27 -18.51 -8.83
N PRO A 634 -14.02 -18.19 -8.44
CA PRO A 634 -13.74 -17.15 -7.45
C PRO A 634 -13.98 -15.72 -7.98
N ASN A 635 -13.92 -15.53 -9.30
CA ASN A 635 -14.16 -14.26 -9.99
C ASN A 635 -15.43 -14.38 -10.83
N ARG A 636 -16.58 -14.16 -10.20
CA ARG A 636 -17.90 -14.27 -10.83
C ARG A 636 -18.87 -13.23 -10.32
N ILE A 637 -19.91 -12.99 -11.11
CA ILE A 637 -21.19 -12.44 -10.67
C ILE A 637 -22.33 -13.30 -11.22
N ILE A 638 -23.44 -13.43 -10.48
CA ILE A 638 -24.61 -14.20 -10.91
C ILE A 638 -25.87 -13.33 -10.82
N ALA A 639 -26.58 -13.18 -11.93
CA ALA A 639 -27.88 -12.53 -11.95
C ALA A 639 -28.98 -13.55 -12.23
N HIS A 640 -30.10 -13.40 -11.52
CA HIS A 640 -31.23 -14.30 -11.62
C HIS A 640 -32.46 -13.56 -12.13
N HIS A 641 -33.25 -14.23 -12.96
CA HIS A 641 -34.57 -13.75 -13.31
C HIS A 641 -35.53 -14.91 -13.52
N ASP A 642 -36.66 -14.87 -12.80
CA ASP A 642 -37.82 -15.73 -13.06
C ASP A 642 -38.84 -14.92 -13.89
N PRO A 643 -39.00 -15.21 -15.20
CA PRO A 643 -39.98 -14.52 -16.04
C PRO A 643 -41.43 -14.70 -15.60
N ALA A 644 -41.72 -15.68 -14.73
CA ALA A 644 -43.07 -15.87 -14.17
C ALA A 644 -43.41 -14.83 -13.08
N VAL A 645 -42.41 -14.13 -12.54
CA VAL A 645 -42.57 -13.17 -11.43
C VAL A 645 -42.66 -11.72 -11.93
N GLY A 646 -42.47 -11.47 -13.22
CA GLY A 646 -42.65 -10.17 -13.86
C GLY A 646 -41.52 -9.83 -14.83
N ASP A 647 -41.33 -8.54 -15.09
CA ASP A 647 -40.21 -8.03 -15.90
C ASP A 647 -38.88 -8.21 -15.16
N PRO A 648 -37.75 -8.32 -15.88
CA PRO A 648 -36.43 -8.42 -15.26
C PRO A 648 -36.15 -7.17 -14.41
N PRO A 649 -35.53 -7.33 -13.22
CA PRO A 649 -35.03 -6.19 -12.48
C PRO A 649 -34.04 -5.42 -13.37
N PRO A 650 -33.87 -4.10 -13.15
CA PRO A 650 -33.10 -3.22 -14.04
C PRO A 650 -31.59 -3.40 -13.91
N PHE A 651 -31.11 -4.65 -13.77
CA PHE A 651 -29.70 -5.00 -13.75
C PHE A 651 -29.20 -5.22 -15.19
N PRO A 652 -28.11 -4.56 -15.62
CA PRO A 652 -27.57 -4.63 -16.97
C PRO A 652 -27.39 -6.06 -17.52
N LEU A 653 -26.89 -7.00 -16.70
CA LEU A 653 -26.62 -8.37 -17.13
C LEU A 653 -27.89 -9.14 -17.58
N LEU A 654 -29.07 -8.78 -17.07
CA LEU A 654 -30.34 -9.43 -17.41
C LEU A 654 -30.97 -8.86 -18.69
N GLN A 655 -30.48 -7.73 -19.20
CA GLN A 655 -31.08 -7.07 -20.37
C GLN A 655 -30.95 -7.94 -21.62
N GLY A 656 -32.09 -8.16 -22.29
CA GLY A 656 -32.17 -8.98 -23.51
C GLY A 656 -31.92 -10.49 -23.27
N LYS A 657 -32.01 -10.98 -22.03
CA LYS A 657 -31.89 -12.40 -21.68
C LYS A 657 -33.26 -12.98 -21.36
N GLY A 658 -33.55 -14.19 -21.85
CA GLY A 658 -34.87 -14.79 -21.76
C GLY A 658 -34.81 -16.31 -21.70
N LEU A 659 -35.98 -16.94 -21.70
CA LEU A 659 -36.06 -18.39 -21.87
C LEU A 659 -35.66 -18.77 -23.30
N VAL A 660 -35.06 -19.94 -23.47
CA VAL A 660 -34.75 -20.50 -24.80
C VAL A 660 -35.73 -21.63 -25.08
N ASN A 661 -36.56 -21.48 -26.11
CA ASN A 661 -37.64 -22.42 -26.43
C ASN A 661 -38.57 -22.72 -25.23
N GLY A 662 -38.79 -21.73 -24.37
CA GLY A 662 -39.59 -21.87 -23.14
C GLY A 662 -38.90 -22.63 -22.00
N GLN A 663 -37.59 -22.86 -22.09
CA GLN A 663 -36.80 -23.59 -21.09
C GLN A 663 -35.85 -22.64 -20.35
N ALA A 664 -35.58 -22.94 -19.08
CA ALA A 664 -34.53 -22.28 -18.30
C ALA A 664 -33.18 -22.31 -19.05
N ALA A 665 -32.47 -21.19 -19.00
CA ALA A 665 -31.24 -20.97 -19.75
C ALA A 665 -30.19 -20.24 -18.91
N LEU A 666 -28.93 -20.64 -19.08
CA LEU A 666 -27.76 -19.92 -18.58
C LEU A 666 -27.09 -19.15 -19.72
N TYR A 667 -26.83 -17.88 -19.49
CA TYR A 667 -26.03 -17.04 -20.34
C TYR A 667 -24.69 -16.78 -19.65
N VAL A 668 -23.61 -17.22 -20.28
CA VAL A 668 -22.24 -17.00 -19.80
C VAL A 668 -21.65 -15.84 -20.61
N CYS A 669 -21.42 -14.73 -19.94
CA CYS A 669 -20.96 -13.49 -20.54
C CYS A 669 -19.62 -13.02 -19.95
N ARG A 670 -18.92 -12.20 -20.72
CA ARG A 670 -17.69 -11.51 -20.33
C ARG A 670 -17.54 -10.25 -21.16
N ASN A 671 -17.31 -9.10 -20.53
CA ASN A 671 -17.06 -7.83 -21.21
C ASN A 671 -18.15 -7.51 -22.25
N PHE A 672 -19.42 -7.60 -21.85
CA PHE A 672 -20.59 -7.34 -22.70
C PHE A 672 -20.78 -8.32 -23.88
N ALA A 673 -20.00 -9.39 -23.98
CA ALA A 673 -20.18 -10.45 -24.96
C ALA A 673 -20.62 -11.75 -24.29
N CYS A 674 -21.63 -12.44 -24.84
CA CYS A 674 -22.13 -13.70 -24.31
C CYS A 674 -21.88 -14.87 -25.27
N GLN A 675 -21.63 -16.05 -24.70
CA GLN A 675 -21.70 -17.31 -25.44
C GLN A 675 -23.17 -17.62 -25.82
N ALA A 676 -23.37 -18.64 -26.67
CA ALA A 676 -24.71 -19.16 -26.94
C ALA A 676 -25.37 -19.64 -25.63
N PRO A 677 -26.68 -19.39 -25.42
CA PRO A 677 -27.35 -19.76 -24.19
C PRO A 677 -27.42 -21.27 -23.99
N ILE A 678 -27.20 -21.69 -22.75
CA ILE A 678 -27.09 -23.09 -22.36
C ILE A 678 -28.38 -23.54 -21.69
N THR A 679 -29.04 -24.54 -22.27
CA THR A 679 -30.27 -25.15 -21.72
C THR A 679 -30.07 -26.59 -21.26
N ASP A 680 -28.93 -27.21 -21.59
CA ASP A 680 -28.54 -28.54 -21.15
C ASP A 680 -27.50 -28.40 -20.03
N PRO A 681 -27.79 -28.87 -18.80
CA PRO A 681 -26.84 -28.85 -17.69
C PRO A 681 -25.48 -29.49 -18.02
N ALA A 682 -25.43 -30.49 -18.90
CA ALA A 682 -24.18 -31.16 -19.28
C ALA A 682 -23.21 -30.22 -20.03
N LEU A 683 -23.70 -29.12 -20.60
CA LEU A 683 -22.90 -28.13 -21.32
C LEU A 683 -22.39 -26.99 -20.42
N VAL A 684 -22.83 -26.92 -19.16
CA VAL A 684 -22.39 -25.88 -18.22
C VAL A 684 -20.90 -26.02 -17.91
N ALA A 685 -20.43 -27.20 -17.49
CA ALA A 685 -19.03 -27.41 -17.14
C ALA A 685 -18.05 -27.08 -18.28
N PRO A 686 -18.28 -27.53 -19.54
CA PRO A 686 -17.46 -27.10 -20.68
C PRO A 686 -17.46 -25.58 -20.90
N ALA A 687 -18.61 -24.91 -20.76
CA ALA A 687 -18.71 -23.47 -20.98
C ALA A 687 -17.99 -22.64 -19.91
N LEU A 688 -17.97 -23.13 -18.66
CA LEU A 688 -17.24 -22.52 -17.55
C LEU A 688 -15.73 -22.79 -17.62
N SER A 689 -15.31 -23.85 -18.33
CA SER A 689 -13.90 -24.25 -18.49
C SER A 689 -13.23 -23.68 -19.75
N ALA A 690 -13.99 -23.03 -20.64
CA ALA A 690 -13.45 -22.45 -21.85
C ALA A 690 -12.36 -21.42 -21.50
N PRO A 691 -11.14 -21.53 -22.04
CA PRO A 691 -10.12 -20.51 -21.82
C PRO A 691 -10.68 -19.17 -22.29
N ALA A 692 -10.42 -18.13 -21.51
CA ALA A 692 -10.69 -16.78 -21.95
C ALA A 692 -10.09 -16.60 -23.36
N PRO A 693 -10.83 -16.00 -24.33
CA PRO A 693 -10.20 -15.57 -25.57
C PRO A 693 -8.92 -14.81 -25.23
N GLU A 694 -7.82 -15.05 -25.96
CA GLU A 694 -6.55 -14.35 -25.75
C GLU A 694 -6.80 -12.84 -25.78
N ALA A 695 -6.93 -12.24 -24.60
CA ALA A 695 -7.27 -10.85 -24.48
C ALA A 695 -5.98 -10.05 -24.67
N GLU A 696 -5.84 -9.45 -25.86
CA GLU A 696 -5.01 -8.28 -26.13
C GLU A 696 -5.24 -7.12 -25.11
N ASP A 697 -6.26 -7.25 -24.25
CA ASP A 697 -6.74 -6.30 -23.25
C ASP A 697 -6.24 -6.57 -21.81
N ARG A 698 -5.32 -7.53 -21.58
CA ARG A 698 -4.65 -7.70 -20.26
C ARG A 698 -3.87 -6.47 -19.80
N ARG A 699 -3.72 -5.45 -20.66
CA ARG A 699 -2.88 -4.25 -20.45
C ARG A 699 -3.51 -3.15 -19.60
N ARG A 700 -4.73 -3.30 -19.09
CA ARG A 700 -5.46 -2.18 -18.46
C ARG A 700 -5.43 -2.10 -16.94
N TRP A 701 -4.80 -3.03 -16.25
CA TRP A 701 -5.10 -3.21 -14.83
C TRP A 701 -3.85 -3.08 -13.98
N VAL A 702 -3.51 -1.83 -13.74
CA VAL A 702 -2.54 -1.38 -12.75
C VAL A 702 -3.36 -0.47 -11.84
N VAL A 703 -3.61 -0.89 -10.59
CA VAL A 703 -4.57 -0.23 -9.70
C VAL A 703 -3.99 1.12 -9.25
N GLY A 704 -4.34 2.21 -9.94
CA GLY A 704 -3.88 3.58 -9.70
C GLY A 704 -4.69 4.61 -10.49
N THR A 705 -4.75 5.87 -10.03
CA THR A 705 -5.52 6.94 -10.70
C THR A 705 -4.78 7.47 -11.93
N PHE A 706 -4.76 6.69 -13.01
CA PHE A 706 -4.19 7.10 -14.29
C PHE A 706 -5.01 8.26 -14.89
N VAL A 707 -4.32 9.31 -15.33
CA VAL A 707 -4.90 10.37 -16.15
C VAL A 707 -4.88 9.87 -17.59
N SER A 708 -6.06 9.51 -18.11
CA SER A 708 -6.15 8.91 -19.44
C SER A 708 -5.88 9.92 -20.55
N GLY A 709 -5.23 9.43 -21.61
CA GLY A 709 -5.00 10.16 -22.85
C GLY A 709 -3.58 10.69 -22.99
N SER A 710 -3.34 11.32 -24.13
CA SER A 710 -2.03 11.85 -24.51
C SER A 710 -2.18 13.15 -25.30
N ALA A 711 -1.10 13.92 -25.41
CA ALA A 711 -1.07 15.20 -26.12
C ALA A 711 -1.60 15.05 -27.55
N THR A 712 -2.52 15.93 -27.96
CA THR A 712 -3.06 15.92 -29.34
C THR A 712 -2.69 17.18 -30.11
N PRO A 713 -2.59 17.10 -31.46
CA PRO A 713 -2.39 18.29 -32.30
C PRO A 713 -3.46 19.37 -32.12
N ALA A 714 -4.71 18.99 -31.84
CA ALA A 714 -5.79 19.94 -31.63
C ALA A 714 -5.62 20.68 -30.29
N SER A 715 -5.45 19.94 -29.21
CA SER A 715 -5.44 20.49 -27.85
C SER A 715 -4.14 21.23 -27.54
N THR A 716 -2.99 20.78 -28.04
CA THR A 716 -1.73 21.54 -27.91
C THR A 716 -1.77 22.89 -28.67
N ARG A 717 -2.43 22.96 -29.83
CA ARG A 717 -2.68 24.24 -30.53
C ARG A 717 -3.68 25.12 -29.79
N ALA A 718 -4.74 24.53 -29.24
CA ALA A 718 -5.72 25.25 -28.44
C ALA A 718 -5.07 25.86 -27.19
N TYR A 719 -4.21 25.10 -26.50
CA TYR A 719 -3.40 25.61 -25.40
C TYR A 719 -2.54 26.79 -25.85
N ALA A 720 -1.78 26.65 -26.94
CA ALA A 720 -0.93 27.73 -27.46
C ALA A 720 -1.72 29.01 -27.79
N SER A 721 -2.96 28.88 -28.29
CA SER A 721 -3.82 30.03 -28.62
C SER A 721 -4.26 30.87 -27.41
N ARG A 722 -4.11 30.35 -26.18
CA ARG A 722 -4.38 31.09 -24.93
C ARG A 722 -3.27 32.10 -24.61
N PHE A 723 -2.12 31.98 -25.26
CA PHE A 723 -0.90 32.73 -24.98
C PHE A 723 -0.35 33.39 -26.26
N THR A 724 0.81 34.04 -26.16
CA THR A 724 1.43 34.75 -27.29
C THR A 724 1.90 33.78 -28.39
N PRO A 725 1.41 33.89 -29.64
CA PRO A 725 1.71 32.91 -30.70
C PRO A 725 3.20 32.71 -31.00
N GLN A 726 4.03 33.75 -30.92
CA GLN A 726 5.47 33.67 -31.18
C GLN A 726 6.28 32.84 -30.14
N GLY A 727 5.65 32.52 -29.01
CA GLY A 727 6.23 31.67 -27.97
C GLY A 727 6.12 30.17 -28.27
N TYR A 728 5.45 29.77 -29.35
CA TYR A 728 5.14 28.37 -29.65
C TYR A 728 5.60 27.98 -31.07
N GLY A 729 5.87 26.69 -31.26
CA GLY A 729 6.29 26.12 -32.54
C GLY A 729 5.96 24.64 -32.65
N ALA A 730 6.24 24.05 -33.81
CA ALA A 730 6.06 22.62 -34.01
C ALA A 730 7.15 21.82 -33.27
N LEU A 731 6.76 20.72 -32.61
CA LEU A 731 7.71 19.73 -32.11
C LEU A 731 8.07 18.76 -33.24
N GLY A 732 8.93 19.22 -34.15
CA GLY A 732 9.30 18.48 -35.36
C GLY A 732 8.07 18.01 -36.15
N SER A 733 8.08 16.74 -36.56
CA SER A 733 6.99 16.08 -37.31
C SER A 733 6.00 15.31 -36.43
N THR A 734 6.01 15.52 -35.10
CA THR A 734 5.04 14.87 -34.18
C THR A 734 3.60 15.33 -34.38
N GLY A 735 3.40 16.48 -35.03
CA GLY A 735 2.11 17.17 -35.13
C GLY A 735 1.72 17.96 -33.87
N LEU A 736 2.52 17.89 -32.80
CA LEU A 736 2.27 18.60 -31.54
C LEU A 736 2.84 20.03 -31.60
N THR A 737 2.15 20.96 -30.95
CA THR A 737 2.62 22.34 -30.76
C THR A 737 3.20 22.51 -29.36
N THR A 738 4.47 22.91 -29.27
CA THR A 738 5.18 23.09 -27.99
C THR A 738 5.53 24.55 -27.77
N SER A 739 5.58 24.97 -26.51
CA SER A 739 6.25 26.21 -26.11
C SER A 739 7.74 26.13 -26.44
N ARG A 740 8.35 27.25 -26.82
CA ARG A 740 9.80 27.36 -27.11
C ARG A 740 10.65 27.22 -25.84
N LEU A 741 10.04 27.35 -24.67
CA LEU A 741 10.61 27.05 -23.36
C LEU A 741 9.74 26.01 -22.66
N GLY A 742 10.38 24.96 -22.16
CA GLY A 742 9.74 23.86 -21.43
C GLY A 742 10.33 23.71 -20.03
N PHE A 743 9.65 22.92 -19.21
CA PHE A 743 10.02 22.70 -17.81
C PHE A 743 10.92 21.46 -17.69
N GLY A 744 12.18 21.66 -17.31
CA GLY A 744 13.14 20.57 -17.05
C GLY A 744 13.15 20.15 -15.58
N CYS A 745 12.88 18.88 -15.28
CA CYS A 745 12.73 18.37 -13.92
C CYS A 745 14.04 17.89 -13.27
N TYR A 746 15.21 18.23 -13.81
CA TYR A 746 16.48 17.85 -13.18
C TYR A 746 16.65 18.53 -11.81
N ARG A 747 16.77 17.71 -10.75
CA ARG A 747 16.75 18.10 -9.32
C ARG A 747 15.41 18.66 -8.83
N ILE A 748 14.31 18.20 -9.41
CA ILE A 748 12.95 18.39 -8.88
C ILE A 748 12.56 17.11 -8.14
N ASP A 749 11.86 17.23 -7.02
CA ASP A 749 11.36 16.11 -6.20
C ASP A 749 9.91 16.37 -5.77
N ASP A 750 9.30 15.37 -5.13
CA ASP A 750 7.92 15.39 -4.65
C ASP A 750 7.79 15.84 -3.19
N GLU A 751 8.89 16.11 -2.49
CA GLU A 751 8.90 16.49 -1.07
C GLU A 751 8.95 18.02 -0.87
N THR A 752 9.55 18.74 -1.82
CA THR A 752 9.74 20.19 -1.75
C THR A 752 8.51 20.94 -2.30
N SER A 753 7.87 21.78 -1.47
CA SER A 753 6.69 22.55 -1.87
C SER A 753 6.96 23.54 -3.01
N GLU A 754 8.10 24.25 -2.98
CA GLU A 754 8.48 25.22 -4.01
C GLU A 754 8.58 24.58 -5.41
N HIS A 755 9.00 23.31 -5.49
CA HIS A 755 9.09 22.58 -6.76
C HIS A 755 7.71 22.34 -7.38
N ARG A 756 6.74 21.95 -6.54
CA ARG A 756 5.34 21.71 -6.94
C ARG A 756 4.69 22.98 -7.43
N GLU A 757 4.82 24.07 -6.67
CA GLU A 757 4.29 25.39 -7.02
C GLU A 757 4.88 25.91 -8.33
N ALA A 758 6.18 25.72 -8.55
CA ALA A 758 6.84 26.17 -9.76
C ALA A 758 6.36 25.40 -11.01
N LEU A 759 6.20 24.07 -10.90
CA LEU A 759 5.69 23.27 -12.02
C LEU A 759 4.24 23.62 -12.35
N GLU A 760 3.35 23.71 -11.35
CA GLU A 760 1.96 24.12 -11.57
C GLU A 760 1.91 25.51 -12.23
N LYS A 761 2.68 26.46 -11.70
CA LYS A 761 2.74 27.81 -12.24
C LYS A 761 3.23 27.83 -13.69
N ALA A 762 4.25 27.05 -14.03
CA ALA A 762 4.77 27.00 -15.40
C ALA A 762 3.72 26.45 -16.39
N LEU A 763 3.03 25.38 -16.01
CA LEU A 763 1.94 24.79 -16.80
C LEU A 763 0.74 25.73 -16.96
N LEU A 764 0.48 26.61 -16.00
CA LEU A 764 -0.60 27.59 -16.09
C LEU A 764 -0.17 28.90 -16.77
N SER A 765 1.14 29.13 -16.92
CA SER A 765 1.71 30.38 -17.44
C SER A 765 2.32 30.25 -18.84
N GLY A 766 2.06 29.15 -19.56
CA GLY A 766 2.41 29.02 -20.98
C GLY A 766 3.55 28.04 -21.31
N SER A 767 3.99 27.21 -20.37
CA SER A 767 4.88 26.08 -20.69
C SER A 767 4.07 24.80 -20.81
N ASN A 768 3.93 24.21 -22.00
CA ASN A 768 3.18 22.96 -22.18
C ASN A 768 4.05 21.73 -22.44
N LEU A 769 5.37 21.83 -22.32
CA LEU A 769 6.27 20.68 -22.39
C LEU A 769 6.98 20.50 -21.06
N VAL A 770 6.91 19.28 -20.51
CA VAL A 770 7.58 18.88 -19.27
C VAL A 770 8.53 17.73 -19.57
N ASP A 771 9.77 17.86 -19.12
CA ASP A 771 10.86 16.93 -19.34
C ASP A 771 11.36 16.35 -18.02
N THR A 772 11.16 15.05 -17.82
CA THR A 772 11.50 14.33 -16.58
C THR A 772 12.25 13.02 -16.88
N SER A 773 12.61 12.21 -15.89
CA SER A 773 13.39 10.98 -16.08
C SER A 773 13.28 10.04 -14.89
N THR A 774 13.40 8.73 -15.12
CA THR A 774 13.33 7.72 -14.04
C THR A 774 14.42 7.87 -12.98
N ASN A 775 15.58 8.42 -13.34
CA ASN A 775 16.71 8.63 -12.43
C ASN A 775 16.76 10.02 -11.79
N TYR A 776 15.95 10.98 -12.25
CA TYR A 776 15.92 12.30 -11.63
C TYR A 776 15.28 12.15 -10.26
N THR A 777 16.10 12.39 -9.22
CA THR A 777 15.73 12.23 -7.80
C THR A 777 15.11 10.87 -7.51
N ASP A 778 15.65 9.81 -8.15
CA ASP A 778 15.19 8.42 -7.98
C ASP A 778 13.67 8.26 -8.26
N GLY A 779 13.21 8.94 -9.32
CA GLY A 779 11.82 8.93 -9.78
C GLY A 779 10.90 9.91 -9.04
N ALA A 780 11.40 10.68 -8.06
CA ALA A 780 10.59 11.69 -7.37
C ALA A 780 10.10 12.79 -8.31
N SER A 781 10.91 13.16 -9.31
CA SER A 781 10.50 14.08 -10.37
C SER A 781 9.27 13.58 -11.15
N GLU A 782 9.22 12.31 -11.56
CA GLU A 782 8.07 11.71 -12.25
C GLU A 782 6.81 11.72 -11.36
N ARG A 783 6.95 11.39 -10.08
CA ARG A 783 5.84 11.45 -9.11
C ARG A 783 5.31 12.88 -8.94
N CYS A 784 6.22 13.86 -8.87
CA CYS A 784 5.86 15.27 -8.79
C CYS A 784 5.09 15.73 -10.04
N VAL A 785 5.56 15.36 -11.23
CA VAL A 785 4.88 15.67 -12.50
C VAL A 785 3.50 15.02 -12.55
N GLY A 786 3.39 13.73 -12.25
CA GLY A 786 2.12 13.01 -12.26
C GLY A 786 1.10 13.59 -11.29
N ALA A 787 1.53 13.90 -10.06
CA ALA A 787 0.66 14.50 -9.05
C ALA A 787 0.12 15.87 -9.47
N ILE A 788 0.97 16.75 -10.02
CA ILE A 788 0.56 18.10 -10.45
C ILE A 788 -0.32 18.07 -11.69
N LEU A 789 0.04 17.25 -12.69
CA LEU A 789 -0.77 17.08 -13.89
C LEU A 789 -2.15 16.49 -13.54
N GLY A 790 -2.19 15.44 -12.72
CA GLY A 790 -3.45 14.86 -12.24
C GLY A 790 -4.30 15.85 -11.44
N ALA A 791 -3.68 16.64 -10.54
CA ALA A 791 -4.40 17.64 -9.75
C ALA A 791 -4.99 18.78 -10.61
N THR A 792 -4.21 19.30 -11.57
CA THR A 792 -4.65 20.39 -12.46
C THR A 792 -5.75 19.94 -13.43
N VAL A 793 -5.66 18.70 -13.95
CA VAL A 793 -6.71 18.10 -14.78
C VAL A 793 -7.99 17.87 -13.98
N ARG A 794 -7.90 17.29 -12.77
CA ARG A 794 -9.08 17.10 -11.90
C ARG A 794 -9.73 18.41 -11.47
N ALA A 795 -8.94 19.46 -11.30
CA ALA A 795 -9.44 20.80 -10.99
C ALA A 795 -10.04 21.53 -12.21
N GLY A 796 -10.01 20.92 -13.41
CA GLY A 796 -10.49 21.54 -14.65
C GLY A 796 -9.66 22.74 -15.12
N LYS A 797 -8.43 22.90 -14.59
CA LYS A 797 -7.51 23.99 -14.97
C LYS A 797 -6.79 23.72 -16.29
N LEU A 798 -6.54 22.43 -16.59
CA LEU A 798 -5.87 21.95 -17.79
C LEU A 798 -6.57 20.69 -18.31
N GLN A 799 -6.35 20.34 -19.57
CA GLN A 799 -6.69 19.02 -20.11
C GLN A 799 -5.41 18.21 -20.32
N ARG A 800 -5.46 16.89 -20.11
CA ARG A 800 -4.28 16.00 -20.25
C ARG A 800 -3.63 16.12 -21.63
N ASP A 801 -4.44 16.27 -22.66
CA ASP A 801 -4.02 16.33 -24.05
C ASP A 801 -3.46 17.71 -24.49
N GLU A 802 -3.43 18.68 -23.60
CA GLU A 802 -2.79 20.00 -23.80
C GLU A 802 -1.29 19.99 -23.48
N VAL A 803 -0.86 19.06 -22.62
CA VAL A 803 0.50 19.02 -22.05
C VAL A 803 1.28 17.85 -22.65
N ILE A 804 2.51 18.13 -23.10
CA ILE A 804 3.47 17.17 -23.65
C ILE A 804 4.39 16.71 -22.52
N VAL A 805 4.35 15.42 -22.20
CA VAL A 805 5.20 14.81 -21.18
C VAL A 805 6.29 13.97 -21.84
N VAL A 806 7.55 14.36 -21.59
CA VAL A 806 8.74 13.66 -22.05
C VAL A 806 9.41 12.99 -20.85
N SER A 807 9.61 11.67 -20.90
CA SER A 807 10.44 10.95 -19.91
C SER A 807 11.58 10.19 -20.59
N LYS A 808 12.61 9.83 -19.81
CA LYS A 808 13.74 9.01 -20.29
C LYS A 808 13.97 7.80 -19.41
N ILE A 809 14.38 6.72 -20.08
CA ILE A 809 14.71 5.43 -19.48
C ILE A 809 16.10 4.95 -19.95
N GLY A 810 16.75 4.11 -19.17
CA GLY A 810 18.05 3.50 -19.50
C GLY A 810 19.16 3.69 -18.47
N TYR A 811 18.94 4.56 -17.47
CA TYR A 811 19.90 4.84 -16.41
C TYR A 811 19.68 3.91 -15.20
N VAL A 812 20.74 3.34 -14.64
CA VAL A 812 20.68 2.39 -13.50
C VAL A 812 21.41 3.00 -12.30
N GLN A 813 20.61 3.61 -11.41
CA GLN A 813 21.02 4.31 -10.19
C GLN A 813 19.94 4.16 -9.11
N GLY A 814 20.26 4.46 -7.85
CA GLY A 814 19.28 4.43 -6.76
C GLY A 814 18.58 3.08 -6.67
N ASN A 815 17.25 3.08 -6.64
CA ASN A 815 16.45 1.85 -6.57
C ASN A 815 16.69 0.92 -7.78
N ASN A 816 16.94 1.46 -8.97
CA ASN A 816 17.24 0.64 -10.16
C ASN A 816 18.58 -0.09 -10.00
N LEU A 817 19.55 0.52 -9.30
CA LEU A 817 20.83 -0.12 -9.03
C LEU A 817 20.67 -1.25 -8.01
N SER A 818 19.91 -1.02 -6.94
CA SER A 818 19.59 -2.06 -5.95
C SER A 818 18.89 -3.26 -6.61
N LEU A 819 17.90 -3.01 -7.46
CA LEU A 819 17.22 -4.06 -8.22
C LEU A 819 18.16 -4.83 -9.15
N ALA A 820 19.03 -4.13 -9.88
CA ALA A 820 19.99 -4.77 -10.78
C ALA A 820 21.02 -5.61 -10.02
N GLN A 821 21.45 -5.16 -8.82
CA GLN A 821 22.35 -5.90 -7.94
C GLN A 821 21.68 -7.16 -7.37
N GLU A 822 20.45 -7.04 -6.88
CA GLU A 822 19.68 -8.19 -6.37
C GLU A 822 19.48 -9.26 -7.46
N ARG A 823 19.14 -8.84 -8.69
CA ARG A 823 19.02 -9.76 -9.84
C ARG A 823 20.34 -10.44 -10.21
N GLU A 824 21.46 -9.75 -10.06
CA GLU A 824 22.79 -10.36 -10.21
C GLU A 824 23.07 -11.41 -9.12
N GLU A 825 22.70 -11.13 -7.88
CA GLU A 825 22.91 -12.03 -6.73
C GLU A 825 22.10 -13.32 -6.84
N VAL A 826 20.87 -13.26 -7.36
CA VAL A 826 20.02 -14.45 -7.60
C VAL A 826 20.29 -15.14 -8.94
N GLY A 827 21.34 -14.74 -9.66
CA GLY A 827 21.78 -15.39 -10.91
C GLY A 827 20.94 -15.09 -12.14
N ARG A 828 20.18 -13.98 -12.17
CA ARG A 828 19.32 -13.56 -13.29
C ARG A 828 19.57 -12.09 -13.71
N PRO A 829 20.82 -11.74 -14.09
CA PRO A 829 21.16 -10.36 -14.45
C PRO A 829 20.41 -9.89 -15.70
N PHE A 830 20.10 -8.60 -15.77
CA PHE A 830 19.66 -8.00 -17.02
C PHE A 830 20.75 -8.14 -18.10
N PRO A 831 20.40 -8.52 -19.34
CA PRO A 831 21.36 -8.58 -20.42
C PRO A 831 22.01 -7.22 -20.69
N GLU A 832 23.24 -7.26 -21.20
CA GLU A 832 23.93 -6.09 -21.77
C GLU A 832 24.21 -4.91 -20.83
N MET A 833 24.12 -5.12 -19.52
CA MET A 833 24.40 -4.11 -18.49
C MET A 833 25.80 -3.50 -18.62
N VAL A 834 25.88 -2.16 -18.67
CA VAL A 834 27.11 -1.37 -18.75
C VAL A 834 27.40 -0.74 -17.39
N LYS A 835 28.48 -1.19 -16.73
CA LYS A 835 28.90 -0.70 -15.41
C LYS A 835 29.94 0.42 -15.56
N TYR A 836 29.50 1.61 -15.96
CA TYR A 836 30.38 2.71 -16.36
C TYR A 836 31.28 3.22 -15.23
N MET A 837 30.74 3.42 -14.03
CA MET A 837 31.48 3.78 -12.80
C MET A 837 30.77 3.22 -11.57
N GLU A 838 31.43 3.26 -10.40
CA GLU A 838 30.80 2.90 -9.13
C GLU A 838 29.53 3.73 -8.90
N GLY A 839 28.41 3.05 -8.64
CA GLY A 839 27.10 3.68 -8.47
C GLY A 839 26.45 4.23 -9.76
N VAL A 840 27.02 4.01 -10.95
CA VAL A 840 26.51 4.51 -12.24
C VAL A 840 26.52 3.38 -13.27
N TRP A 841 25.39 2.71 -13.44
CA TRP A 841 25.21 1.67 -14.46
C TRP A 841 24.24 2.16 -15.55
N HIS A 842 24.20 1.45 -16.68
CA HIS A 842 23.37 1.79 -17.83
C HIS A 842 22.92 0.52 -18.57
N CYS A 843 21.67 0.50 -19.02
CA CYS A 843 21.13 -0.60 -19.80
C CYS A 843 20.02 -0.12 -20.74
N ILE A 844 20.07 -0.53 -22.00
CA ILE A 844 19.02 -0.27 -23.01
C ILE A 844 18.45 -1.55 -23.61
N HIS A 845 18.70 -2.69 -22.98
CA HIS A 845 18.14 -3.95 -23.41
C HIS A 845 16.60 -3.95 -23.25
N PRO A 846 15.82 -4.49 -24.21
CA PRO A 846 14.35 -4.48 -24.15
C PRO A 846 13.73 -5.01 -22.85
N GLU A 847 14.34 -6.01 -22.21
CA GLU A 847 13.89 -6.53 -20.91
C GLU A 847 13.91 -5.45 -19.82
N PHE A 848 15.02 -4.72 -19.71
CA PHE A 848 15.16 -3.64 -18.74
C PHE A 848 14.28 -2.44 -19.12
N LEU A 849 14.20 -2.08 -20.40
CA LEU A 849 13.39 -0.96 -20.86
C LEU A 849 11.89 -1.16 -20.60
N ARG A 850 11.40 -2.40 -20.68
CA ARG A 850 10.01 -2.75 -20.36
C ARG A 850 9.66 -2.41 -18.91
N GLU A 851 10.44 -2.93 -17.96
CA GLU A 851 10.23 -2.65 -16.53
C GLU A 851 10.37 -1.15 -16.23
N GLN A 852 11.34 -0.47 -16.85
CA GLN A 852 11.51 0.97 -16.66
C GLN A 852 10.33 1.79 -17.18
N LEU A 853 9.76 1.43 -18.33
CA LEU A 853 8.62 2.13 -18.91
C LEU A 853 7.37 1.93 -18.05
N GLU A 854 7.11 0.71 -17.58
CA GLU A 854 5.99 0.40 -16.69
C GLU A 854 6.07 1.22 -15.38
N HIS A 855 7.26 1.26 -14.75
CA HIS A 855 7.48 2.08 -13.56
C HIS A 855 7.36 3.59 -13.83
N SER A 856 7.83 4.06 -15.00
CA SER A 856 7.73 5.46 -15.40
C SER A 856 6.26 5.88 -15.55
N LEU A 857 5.45 5.11 -16.28
CA LEU A 857 4.01 5.35 -16.45
C LEU A 857 3.28 5.34 -15.10
N ALA A 858 3.61 4.40 -14.21
CA ALA A 858 3.03 4.33 -12.87
C ALA A 858 3.36 5.57 -12.01
N ARG A 859 4.63 6.02 -12.01
CA ARG A 859 5.04 7.24 -11.27
C ARG A 859 4.39 8.50 -11.85
N LEU A 860 4.30 8.58 -13.18
CA LEU A 860 3.65 9.68 -13.89
C LEU A 860 2.13 9.64 -13.79
N GLN A 861 1.54 8.50 -13.40
CA GLN A 861 0.10 8.26 -13.44
C GLN A 861 -0.49 8.47 -14.84
N LEU A 862 0.20 8.00 -15.88
CA LEU A 862 -0.22 8.13 -17.29
C LEU A 862 -0.42 6.76 -17.94
N ASP A 863 -1.49 6.61 -18.75
CA ASP A 863 -1.71 5.42 -19.58
C ASP A 863 -0.84 5.44 -20.85
N THR A 864 -0.57 6.64 -21.37
CA THR A 864 0.30 6.88 -22.53
C THR A 864 1.30 8.01 -22.25
N LEU A 865 2.58 7.73 -22.46
CA LEU A 865 3.65 8.74 -22.45
C LEU A 865 3.77 9.41 -23.84
N ASP A 866 3.89 10.74 -23.89
CA ASP A 866 3.94 11.44 -25.18
C ASP A 866 5.26 11.20 -25.92
N VAL A 867 6.39 11.26 -25.19
CA VAL A 867 7.72 10.99 -25.76
C VAL A 867 8.55 10.19 -24.77
N CYS A 868 9.06 9.03 -25.18
CA CYS A 868 10.04 8.26 -24.42
C CYS A 868 11.43 8.37 -25.04
N LEU A 869 12.44 8.82 -24.29
CA LEU A 869 13.82 8.92 -24.77
C LEU A 869 14.71 7.82 -24.16
N LEU A 870 15.62 7.26 -24.97
CA LEU A 870 16.77 6.54 -24.39
C LEU A 870 17.73 7.54 -23.75
N HIS A 871 18.05 7.32 -22.48
CA HIS A 871 18.89 8.23 -21.71
C HIS A 871 20.37 7.91 -21.89
N ASN A 872 21.11 8.79 -22.60
CA ASN A 872 22.55 8.76 -22.81
C ASN A 872 23.10 7.38 -23.21
N PRO A 873 22.60 6.76 -24.30
CA PRO A 873 23.05 5.44 -24.72
C PRO A 873 24.56 5.38 -24.99
N GLU A 874 25.20 6.52 -25.28
CA GLU A 874 26.64 6.63 -25.53
C GLU A 874 27.54 6.14 -24.38
N TYR A 875 27.02 5.92 -23.17
CA TYR A 875 27.81 5.36 -22.06
C TYR A 875 28.42 3.99 -22.37
N PHE A 876 27.82 3.24 -23.29
CA PHE A 876 28.46 2.04 -23.84
C PHE A 876 29.78 2.36 -24.55
N LEU A 877 29.82 3.40 -25.38
CA LEU A 877 31.04 3.85 -26.07
C LEU A 877 32.05 4.44 -25.08
N SER A 878 31.58 5.21 -24.10
CA SER A 878 32.43 5.75 -23.04
C SER A 878 33.10 4.64 -22.21
N ASP A 879 32.37 3.56 -21.87
CA ASP A 879 32.93 2.40 -21.18
C ASP A 879 33.92 1.62 -22.07
N ALA A 880 33.58 1.39 -23.34
CA ALA A 880 34.46 0.73 -24.30
C ALA A 880 35.80 1.47 -24.46
N LYS A 881 35.76 2.81 -24.55
CA LYS A 881 36.95 3.67 -24.58
C LYS A 881 37.77 3.57 -23.30
N LYS A 882 37.13 3.60 -22.12
CA LYS A 882 37.81 3.48 -20.82
C LYS A 882 38.49 2.13 -20.64
N ARG A 883 37.89 1.04 -21.12
CA ARG A 883 38.37 -0.33 -20.89
C ARG A 883 39.27 -0.89 -22.00
N GLY A 884 39.35 -0.23 -23.17
CA GLY A 884 40.19 -0.65 -24.29
C GLY A 884 39.81 -2.01 -24.90
N ARG A 885 38.54 -2.41 -24.83
CA ARG A 885 38.09 -3.81 -25.02
C ARG A 885 37.75 -4.24 -26.47
N SER A 886 37.89 -3.39 -27.48
CA SER A 886 37.68 -3.75 -28.89
C SER A 886 38.23 -2.66 -29.83
N SER A 887 38.30 -2.92 -31.14
CA SER A 887 38.44 -1.82 -32.10
C SER A 887 37.24 -0.87 -31.97
N LEU A 888 37.47 0.43 -32.14
CA LEU A 888 36.42 1.46 -32.03
C LEU A 888 35.28 1.23 -33.04
N ASP A 889 35.60 0.68 -34.21
CA ASP A 889 34.62 0.35 -35.25
C ASP A 889 33.68 -0.76 -34.78
N ALA A 890 34.21 -1.84 -34.19
CA ALA A 890 33.39 -2.93 -33.65
C ALA A 890 32.50 -2.47 -32.48
N ALA A 891 33.01 -1.59 -31.60
CA ALA A 891 32.20 -0.99 -30.54
C ALA A 891 31.07 -0.11 -31.10
N ARG A 892 31.33 0.64 -32.18
CA ARG A 892 30.30 1.43 -32.84
C ARG A 892 29.23 0.55 -33.49
N ASP A 893 29.62 -0.51 -34.18
CA ASP A 893 28.65 -1.43 -34.81
C ASP A 893 27.74 -2.09 -33.77
N GLU A 894 28.32 -2.52 -32.64
CA GLU A 894 27.56 -3.07 -31.52
C GLU A 894 26.63 -2.02 -30.88
N PHE A 895 27.09 -0.79 -30.71
CA PHE A 895 26.25 0.30 -30.20
C PHE A 895 24.99 0.54 -31.05
N TYR A 896 25.13 0.58 -32.38
CA TYR A 896 23.99 0.79 -33.27
C TYR A 896 23.09 -0.45 -33.37
N ARG A 897 23.63 -1.67 -33.24
CA ARG A 897 22.80 -2.88 -33.08
C ARG A 897 21.91 -2.79 -31.83
N ARG A 898 22.47 -2.40 -30.67
CA ARG A 898 21.71 -2.21 -29.42
C ARG A 898 20.62 -1.14 -29.55
N LEU A 899 20.93 -0.03 -30.23
CA LEU A 899 19.93 1.00 -30.53
C LEU A 899 18.80 0.46 -31.39
N ARG A 900 19.10 -0.35 -32.42
CA ARG A 900 18.07 -0.96 -33.27
C ARG A 900 17.12 -1.83 -32.48
N GLU A 901 17.62 -2.65 -31.55
CA GLU A 901 16.79 -3.49 -30.69
C GLU A 901 15.93 -2.68 -29.71
N ALA A 902 16.50 -1.63 -29.11
CA ALA A 902 15.75 -0.71 -28.28
C ALA A 902 14.65 0.04 -29.06
N PHE A 903 14.94 0.44 -30.31
CA PHE A 903 13.95 1.06 -31.19
C PHE A 903 12.87 0.07 -31.62
N ALA A 904 13.22 -1.17 -31.94
CA ALA A 904 12.24 -2.21 -32.24
C ALA A 904 11.29 -2.43 -31.05
N PHE A 905 11.83 -2.45 -29.83
CA PHE A 905 11.02 -2.46 -28.62
C PHE A 905 10.10 -1.23 -28.55
N PHE A 906 10.60 -0.02 -28.77
CA PHE A 906 9.74 1.17 -28.77
C PHE A 906 8.67 1.18 -29.85
N GLU A 907 8.93 0.63 -31.03
CA GLU A 907 7.87 0.45 -32.04
C GLU A 907 6.76 -0.47 -31.53
N THR A 908 7.10 -1.53 -30.79
CA THR A 908 6.06 -2.35 -30.12
C THR A 908 5.27 -1.53 -29.12
N GLN A 909 5.93 -0.63 -28.38
CA GLN A 909 5.28 0.22 -27.38
C GLN A 909 4.35 1.28 -28.02
N VAL A 910 4.74 1.80 -29.19
CA VAL A 910 3.88 2.68 -29.98
C VAL A 910 2.66 1.93 -30.51
N ALA A 911 2.86 0.74 -31.09
CA ALA A 911 1.77 -0.07 -31.64
C ALA A 911 0.70 -0.41 -30.60
N ILE A 912 1.10 -0.56 -29.33
CA ILE A 912 0.19 -0.86 -28.22
C ILE A 912 -0.31 0.37 -27.47
N GLY A 913 0.13 1.57 -27.86
CA GLY A 913 -0.32 2.85 -27.31
C GLY A 913 0.28 3.24 -25.95
N THR A 914 1.31 2.57 -25.46
CA THR A 914 1.97 2.95 -24.19
C THR A 914 2.85 4.19 -24.34
N ILE A 915 3.36 4.46 -25.54
CA ILE A 915 4.06 5.70 -25.90
C ILE A 915 3.55 6.23 -27.26
N ARG A 916 3.52 7.54 -27.49
CA ARG A 916 3.15 8.09 -28.83
C ARG A 916 4.31 8.08 -29.81
N CYS A 917 5.49 8.47 -29.36
CA CYS A 917 6.72 8.45 -30.14
C CYS A 917 7.93 8.32 -29.22
N TYR A 918 9.10 8.11 -29.82
CA TYR A 918 10.33 7.91 -29.06
C TYR A 918 11.50 8.70 -29.64
N GLY A 919 12.61 8.68 -28.91
CA GLY A 919 13.80 9.43 -29.25
C GLY A 919 15.03 9.05 -28.44
N VAL A 920 16.05 9.88 -28.50
CA VAL A 920 17.30 9.72 -27.75
C VAL A 920 17.65 11.05 -27.06
N SER A 921 18.11 10.97 -25.82
CA SER A 921 18.88 12.04 -25.18
C SER A 921 20.34 11.69 -25.27
N SER A 922 21.14 12.47 -25.99
CA SER A 922 22.57 12.21 -26.16
C SER A 922 23.41 13.46 -25.91
N ASN A 923 24.44 13.33 -25.09
CA ASN A 923 25.40 14.39 -24.84
C ASN A 923 26.43 14.53 -25.96
N THR A 924 26.62 13.48 -26.77
CA THR A 924 27.69 13.41 -27.78
C THR A 924 27.16 13.48 -29.21
N ALA A 925 25.85 13.70 -29.41
CA ALA A 925 25.26 13.96 -30.72
C ALA A 925 25.72 15.29 -31.34
N VAL A 926 26.35 16.15 -30.54
CA VAL A 926 26.95 17.44 -30.94
C VAL A 926 28.48 17.42 -30.89
N SER A 927 29.10 16.26 -30.59
CA SER A 927 30.55 16.11 -30.57
C SER A 927 31.12 15.98 -32.00
N PRO A 928 32.38 16.38 -32.23
CA PRO A 928 33.03 16.16 -33.52
C PRO A 928 33.00 14.68 -33.94
N ALA A 929 32.83 14.41 -35.24
CA ALA A 929 32.74 13.03 -35.75
C ALA A 929 33.98 12.15 -35.41
N SER A 930 35.12 12.80 -35.17
CA SER A 930 36.38 12.17 -34.73
C SER A 930 36.40 11.75 -33.27
N ASP A 931 35.46 12.21 -32.44
CA ASP A 931 35.35 11.77 -31.04
C ASP A 931 34.92 10.29 -31.00
N PRO A 932 35.67 9.41 -30.32
CA PRO A 932 35.29 8.02 -30.12
C PRO A 932 33.88 7.82 -29.55
N GLU A 933 33.39 8.77 -28.75
CA GLU A 933 32.08 8.72 -28.09
C GLU A 933 30.97 9.43 -28.90
N ALA A 934 31.30 10.05 -30.04
CA ALA A 934 30.32 10.76 -30.88
C ALA A 934 29.22 9.83 -31.39
N THR A 935 27.98 10.30 -31.28
CA THR A 935 26.81 9.67 -31.88
C THR A 935 26.28 10.52 -33.04
N SER A 936 25.59 9.92 -34.00
CA SER A 936 25.15 10.62 -35.22
C SER A 936 23.66 10.45 -35.43
N LEU A 937 22.93 11.57 -35.56
CA LEU A 937 21.49 11.56 -35.83
C LEU A 937 21.16 10.77 -37.10
N THR A 938 21.93 10.94 -38.17
CA THR A 938 21.74 10.22 -39.43
C THR A 938 21.85 8.70 -39.26
N ARG A 939 22.79 8.23 -38.44
CA ARG A 939 22.92 6.80 -38.13
C ARG A 939 21.78 6.31 -37.24
N MET A 940 21.38 7.08 -36.22
CA MET A 940 20.21 6.74 -35.40
C MET A 940 18.93 6.61 -36.24
N LEU A 941 18.73 7.51 -37.21
CA LEU A 941 17.61 7.43 -38.15
C LEU A 941 17.67 6.21 -39.06
N ALA A 942 18.87 5.80 -39.49
CA ALA A 942 19.05 4.56 -40.23
C ALA A 942 18.62 3.35 -39.39
N GLU A 943 19.07 3.27 -38.13
CA GLU A 943 18.65 2.18 -37.23
C GLU A 943 17.15 2.20 -36.91
N ALA A 944 16.55 3.38 -36.78
CA ALA A 944 15.10 3.49 -36.59
C ALA A 944 14.31 2.99 -37.82
N ARG A 945 14.81 3.26 -39.04
CA ARG A 945 14.22 2.71 -40.28
C ARG A 945 14.38 1.20 -40.39
N GLU A 946 15.50 0.65 -39.97
CA GLU A 946 15.70 -0.80 -39.90
C GLU A 946 14.76 -1.45 -38.87
N ALA A 947 14.49 -0.77 -37.75
CA ALA A 947 13.61 -1.28 -36.69
C ALA A 947 12.09 -1.15 -37.00
N GLY A 948 11.66 -0.02 -37.56
CA GLY A 948 10.24 0.34 -37.72
C GLY A 948 9.79 0.60 -39.17
N GLY A 949 10.66 0.40 -40.16
CA GLY A 949 10.39 0.69 -41.56
C GLY A 949 10.26 2.20 -41.86
N SER A 950 9.63 2.55 -42.99
CA SER A 950 9.43 3.95 -43.41
C SER A 950 8.51 4.75 -42.47
N ASN A 951 7.70 4.06 -41.67
CA ASN A 951 6.73 4.65 -40.75
C ASN A 951 7.18 4.61 -39.29
N HIS A 952 8.48 4.43 -39.04
CA HIS A 952 9.05 4.43 -37.68
C HIS A 952 8.65 5.69 -36.89
N HIS A 953 8.66 5.63 -35.56
CA HIS A 953 8.20 6.69 -34.64
C HIS A 953 9.33 7.39 -33.86
N PHE A 954 10.59 7.21 -34.27
CA PHE A 954 11.67 8.09 -33.83
C PHE A 954 11.40 9.54 -34.27
N ARG A 955 11.16 10.45 -33.33
CA ARG A 955 10.70 11.83 -33.62
C ARG A 955 11.41 12.93 -32.84
N VAL A 956 12.11 12.61 -31.75
CA VAL A 956 12.69 13.61 -30.85
C VAL A 956 14.15 13.30 -30.54
N LEU A 957 15.00 14.32 -30.53
CA LEU A 957 16.38 14.23 -30.06
C LEU A 957 16.62 15.34 -29.01
N GLN A 958 17.14 14.94 -27.85
CA GLN A 958 17.58 15.88 -26.82
C GLN A 958 19.11 16.00 -26.85
N ILE A 959 19.61 17.23 -26.91
CA ILE A 959 21.04 17.55 -26.98
C ILE A 959 21.43 18.66 -25.99
N PRO A 960 22.67 18.67 -25.47
CA PRO A 960 23.20 19.80 -24.72
C PRO A 960 23.51 20.96 -25.66
N MET A 961 23.05 22.16 -25.29
CA MET A 961 23.41 23.38 -25.99
C MET A 961 23.24 24.60 -25.10
N ASN A 962 24.21 25.51 -25.15
CA ASN A 962 24.14 26.83 -24.54
C ASN A 962 25.10 27.78 -25.28
N LEU A 963 25.33 28.98 -24.75
CA LEU A 963 26.21 29.98 -25.40
C LEU A 963 27.67 29.51 -25.56
N PHE A 964 28.14 28.56 -24.76
CA PHE A 964 29.52 28.02 -24.80
C PHE A 964 29.62 26.62 -25.39
N GLU A 965 28.50 25.91 -25.49
CA GLU A 965 28.39 24.60 -26.12
C GLU A 965 27.54 24.70 -27.41
N PRO A 966 28.03 25.39 -28.47
CA PRO A 966 27.26 25.66 -29.69
C PRO A 966 27.31 24.50 -30.71
N GLY A 967 27.72 23.29 -30.29
CA GLY A 967 27.97 22.17 -31.19
C GLY A 967 26.78 21.85 -32.10
N GLY A 968 25.55 22.05 -31.62
CA GLY A 968 24.36 21.87 -32.44
C GLY A 968 24.26 22.79 -33.68
N VAL A 969 24.94 23.95 -33.65
CA VAL A 969 24.95 24.97 -34.72
C VAL A 969 26.29 25.01 -35.47
N LEU A 970 27.40 24.71 -34.81
CA LEU A 970 28.74 24.90 -35.39
C LEU A 970 29.44 23.60 -35.79
N GLU A 971 29.07 22.46 -35.20
CA GLU A 971 29.76 21.20 -35.42
C GLU A 971 29.07 20.41 -36.55
N GLN A 972 29.80 20.18 -37.64
CA GLN A 972 29.36 19.33 -38.74
C GLN A 972 29.80 17.89 -38.46
N ASN A 973 28.88 17.07 -37.98
CA ASN A 973 29.17 15.69 -37.55
C ASN A 973 28.15 14.65 -38.05
N THR A 974 27.14 15.08 -38.80
CA THR A 974 26.07 14.22 -39.29
C THR A 974 25.67 14.60 -40.72
N GLY A 975 24.67 13.93 -41.27
CA GLY A 975 24.28 14.08 -42.67
C GLY A 975 25.22 13.37 -43.64
N PRO A 976 25.00 13.53 -44.96
CA PRO A 976 25.89 12.98 -45.98
C PRO A 976 27.34 13.46 -45.79
N GLU A 977 28.28 12.52 -45.72
CA GLU A 977 29.71 12.79 -45.48
C GLU A 977 30.02 13.61 -44.20
N ASN A 978 29.12 13.60 -43.20
CA ASN A 978 29.23 14.39 -41.97
C ASN A 978 29.32 15.91 -42.19
N ARG A 979 28.70 16.44 -43.27
CA ARG A 979 28.75 17.87 -43.64
C ARG A 979 27.60 18.72 -43.10
N GLN A 980 26.70 18.16 -42.31
CA GLN A 980 25.58 18.87 -41.70
C GLN A 980 25.76 18.91 -40.19
N THR A 981 25.26 20.00 -39.61
CA THR A 981 25.02 20.10 -38.16
C THR A 981 23.80 19.27 -37.77
N VAL A 982 23.67 18.93 -36.50
CA VAL A 982 22.51 18.17 -36.01
C VAL A 982 21.19 18.93 -36.20
N LEU A 983 21.20 20.27 -36.11
CA LEU A 983 20.01 21.10 -36.30
C LEU A 983 19.56 21.15 -37.76
N GLU A 984 20.50 21.24 -38.71
CA GLU A 984 20.20 21.18 -40.14
C GLU A 984 19.59 19.81 -40.51
N ALA A 985 20.26 18.72 -40.10
CA ALA A 985 19.77 17.36 -40.37
C ALA A 985 18.41 17.09 -39.70
N ALA A 986 18.18 17.58 -38.48
CA ALA A 986 16.89 17.47 -37.81
C ALA A 986 15.79 18.24 -38.52
N GLY A 987 16.09 19.44 -39.03
CA GLY A 987 15.15 20.24 -39.82
C GLY A 987 14.71 19.54 -41.11
N GLU A 988 15.65 18.93 -41.84
CA GLU A 988 15.35 18.19 -43.08
C GLU A 988 14.56 16.90 -42.84
N THR A 989 14.78 16.25 -41.69
CA THR A 989 14.17 14.96 -41.35
C THR A 989 12.94 15.09 -40.45
N GLY A 990 12.58 16.32 -40.04
CA GLY A 990 11.43 16.59 -39.18
C GLY A 990 11.59 16.08 -37.75
N ILE A 991 12.80 16.04 -37.20
CA ILE A 991 13.08 15.66 -35.81
C ILE A 991 12.96 16.88 -34.89
N GLY A 992 12.18 16.74 -33.82
CA GLY A 992 12.06 17.77 -32.80
C GLY A 992 13.31 17.81 -31.92
N ILE A 993 13.87 19.01 -31.71
CA ILE A 993 15.09 19.20 -30.91
C ILE A 993 14.75 19.81 -29.56
N LEU A 994 15.09 19.08 -28.50
CA LEU A 994 15.01 19.55 -27.13
C LEU A 994 16.41 19.93 -26.63
N ILE A 995 16.56 21.16 -26.14
CA ILE A 995 17.84 21.62 -25.58
C ILE A 995 17.87 21.41 -24.08
N ASN A 996 18.83 20.64 -23.58
CA ASN A 996 19.11 20.53 -22.15
C ASN A 996 20.35 21.36 -21.76
N ARG A 997 20.50 21.62 -20.45
CA ARG A 997 21.57 22.45 -19.86
C ARG A 997 21.69 23.89 -20.44
N PRO A 998 20.57 24.60 -20.68
CA PRO A 998 20.63 25.89 -21.39
C PRO A 998 21.39 26.99 -20.66
N LEU A 999 21.49 26.89 -19.33
CA LEU A 999 22.10 27.91 -18.47
C LEU A 999 23.30 27.39 -17.66
N ASN A 1000 23.73 26.14 -17.89
CA ASN A 1000 24.87 25.53 -17.22
C ASN A 1000 25.92 25.17 -18.27
N ALA A 1001 26.82 26.09 -18.56
CA ALA A 1001 27.89 25.90 -19.53
C ALA A 1001 29.06 25.13 -18.91
N MET A 1002 29.50 24.06 -19.57
CA MET A 1002 30.73 23.36 -19.19
C MET A 1002 31.94 24.04 -19.84
N VAL A 1003 32.82 24.65 -19.03
CA VAL A 1003 34.01 25.37 -19.52
C VAL A 1003 35.26 24.82 -18.81
N GLY A 1004 36.17 24.21 -19.58
CA GLY A 1004 37.34 23.53 -19.03
C GLY A 1004 36.95 22.36 -18.12
N ARG A 1005 37.35 22.41 -16.84
CA ARG A 1005 36.95 21.44 -15.79
C ARG A 1005 35.80 21.93 -14.90
N GLY A 1006 35.31 23.15 -15.12
CA GLY A 1006 34.31 23.80 -14.28
C GLY A 1006 32.98 24.01 -14.99
N MET A 1007 31.98 24.48 -14.24
CA MET A 1007 30.67 24.86 -14.75
C MET A 1007 30.45 26.34 -14.52
N LEU A 1008 30.02 27.04 -15.57
CA LEU A 1008 29.64 28.45 -15.56
C LEU A 1008 28.12 28.56 -15.67
N ARG A 1009 27.49 29.22 -14.69
CA ARG A 1009 26.07 29.54 -14.74
C ARG A 1009 25.84 30.81 -15.57
N LEU A 1010 24.97 30.72 -16.58
CA LEU A 1010 24.57 31.86 -17.43
C LEU A 1010 23.41 32.63 -16.79
N ALA A 1011 23.65 33.25 -15.64
CA ALA A 1011 22.66 34.04 -14.92
C ALA A 1011 23.33 35.21 -14.18
N ASP A 1012 22.56 36.22 -13.82
CA ASP A 1012 23.08 37.33 -13.02
C ASP A 1012 23.32 36.83 -11.59
N ILE A 1013 24.54 37.02 -11.09
CA ILE A 1013 24.94 36.61 -9.75
C ILE A 1013 25.22 37.88 -8.94
N HIS A 1014 24.61 37.97 -7.76
CA HIS A 1014 24.81 39.08 -6.83
C HIS A 1014 25.61 38.59 -5.62
N ALA A 1015 26.74 39.24 -5.35
CA ALA A 1015 27.50 39.03 -4.12
C ALA A 1015 26.90 39.88 -3.00
N GLU A 1016 26.01 39.31 -2.19
CA GLU A 1016 25.37 39.98 -1.06
C GLU A 1016 26.18 39.83 0.24
N GLY A 1017 26.09 40.82 1.14
CA GLY A 1017 26.73 40.80 2.46
C GLY A 1017 27.88 41.79 2.64
N THR A 1018 28.13 42.18 3.90
CA THR A 1018 29.25 43.06 4.26
C THR A 1018 30.56 42.26 4.22
N PRO A 1019 31.59 42.72 3.47
CA PRO A 1019 32.87 42.03 3.43
C PRO A 1019 33.50 41.93 4.82
N ILE A 1020 33.96 40.75 5.18
CA ILE A 1020 34.78 40.53 6.38
C ILE A 1020 36.16 40.01 5.98
N ASP A 1021 37.19 40.29 6.80
CA ASP A 1021 38.53 39.79 6.54
C ASP A 1021 38.62 38.29 6.84
N VAL A 1022 38.83 37.48 5.80
CA VAL A 1022 38.85 36.01 5.88
C VAL A 1022 39.91 35.52 6.86
N GLU A 1023 41.10 36.13 6.87
CA GLU A 1023 42.19 35.68 7.73
C GLU A 1023 41.91 36.00 9.21
N THR A 1024 41.32 37.16 9.50
CA THR A 1024 40.86 37.51 10.85
C THR A 1024 39.75 36.57 11.32
N GLN A 1025 38.73 36.31 10.49
CA GLN A 1025 37.63 35.40 10.85
C GLN A 1025 38.12 33.95 11.03
N ARG A 1026 39.06 33.50 10.18
CA ARG A 1026 39.69 32.18 10.30
C ARG A 1026 40.44 32.01 11.61
N LYS A 1027 41.15 33.05 12.09
CA LYS A 1027 41.82 33.04 13.40
C LYS A 1027 40.83 32.87 14.54
N ILE A 1028 39.67 33.54 14.49
CA ILE A 1028 38.59 33.37 15.48
C ILE A 1028 38.08 31.93 15.51
N VAL A 1029 37.84 31.32 14.33
CA VAL A 1029 37.45 29.91 14.24
C VAL A 1029 38.54 28.99 14.79
N ALA A 1030 39.82 29.25 14.47
CA ALA A 1030 40.96 28.48 14.96
C ALA A 1030 41.13 28.55 16.49
N GLU A 1031 40.84 29.70 17.10
CA GLU A 1031 40.86 29.87 18.56
C GLU A 1031 39.79 29.00 19.24
N LEU A 1032 38.58 28.94 18.68
CA LEU A 1032 37.52 28.06 19.17
C LEU A 1032 37.85 26.58 18.97
N GLU A 1033 38.50 26.19 17.87
CA GLU A 1033 39.00 24.82 17.68
C GLU A 1033 40.12 24.47 18.67
N ALA A 1034 40.98 25.42 19.03
CA ALA A 1034 41.97 25.25 20.09
C ALA A 1034 41.32 25.14 21.48
N GLU A 1035 40.20 25.83 21.72
CA GLU A 1035 39.37 25.65 22.92
C GLU A 1035 38.79 24.22 22.98
N TRP A 1036 38.23 23.71 21.88
CA TRP A 1036 37.75 22.33 21.77
C TRP A 1036 38.81 21.30 22.15
N ARG A 1037 40.01 21.42 21.57
CA ARG A 1037 41.14 20.49 21.82
C ARG A 1037 41.56 20.50 23.30
N ARG A 1038 41.43 21.64 23.99
CA ARG A 1038 41.81 21.76 25.41
C ARG A 1038 40.73 21.27 26.37
N GLN A 1039 39.45 21.52 26.06
CA GLN A 1039 38.37 21.37 27.05
C GLN A 1039 37.49 20.15 26.79
N LEU A 1040 37.12 19.87 25.54
CA LEU A 1040 36.10 18.85 25.21
C LEU A 1040 36.73 17.58 24.64
N SER A 1041 37.71 17.70 23.74
CA SER A 1041 38.40 16.56 23.11
C SER A 1041 38.95 15.50 24.10
N PRO A 1042 39.61 15.88 25.23
CA PRO A 1042 40.19 14.90 26.16
C PRO A 1042 39.17 13.94 26.80
N HIS A 1043 37.89 14.31 26.78
CA HIS A 1043 36.80 13.56 27.39
C HIS A 1043 36.09 12.61 26.40
N ILE A 1044 36.49 12.60 25.13
CA ILE A 1044 35.85 11.82 24.06
C ILE A 1044 36.71 10.60 23.72
N LYS A 1045 36.12 9.40 23.82
CA LYS A 1045 36.79 8.14 23.45
C LYS A 1045 36.45 7.78 22.00
N THR A 1046 37.47 7.60 21.16
CA THR A 1046 37.31 7.13 19.78
C THR A 1046 37.85 5.70 19.63
N SER A 1047 37.28 4.89 18.72
CA SER A 1047 37.69 3.49 18.52
C SER A 1047 39.02 3.38 17.75
N ALA A 1048 39.73 2.26 17.93
CA ALA A 1048 41.01 2.03 17.24
C ALA A 1048 40.83 2.04 15.71
N GLY A 1049 41.52 2.94 15.02
CA GLY A 1049 41.42 3.14 13.56
C GLY A 1049 40.50 4.29 13.11
N SER A 1050 39.83 4.98 14.05
CA SER A 1050 39.00 6.17 13.76
C SER A 1050 39.74 7.50 13.96
N MET A 1051 39.23 8.59 13.38
CA MET A 1051 39.76 9.95 13.54
C MET A 1051 39.84 10.32 15.03
N ARG A 1052 40.93 10.96 15.46
CA ARG A 1052 41.07 11.42 16.86
C ARG A 1052 40.09 12.55 17.13
N ALA A 1053 39.55 12.62 18.36
CA ALA A 1053 38.65 13.70 18.77
C ALA A 1053 39.27 15.11 18.58
N ASP A 1054 40.60 15.22 18.67
CA ASP A 1054 41.36 16.45 18.41
C ASP A 1054 41.19 16.99 16.99
N ASP A 1055 40.87 16.09 16.05
CA ASP A 1055 40.75 16.36 14.61
C ASP A 1055 39.29 16.55 14.16
N PHE A 1056 38.30 16.44 15.05
CA PHE A 1056 36.87 16.57 14.68
C PHE A 1056 36.52 17.94 14.11
N PHE A 1057 37.12 19.01 14.64
CA PHE A 1057 36.91 20.39 14.21
C PHE A 1057 38.25 20.99 13.79
N ARG A 1058 38.50 20.99 12.48
CA ARG A 1058 39.73 21.52 11.83
C ARG A 1058 39.40 22.37 10.61
N TRP A 1059 38.22 22.99 10.60
CA TRP A 1059 37.73 23.76 9.46
C TRP A 1059 38.56 25.03 9.22
N ALA A 1060 39.17 25.62 10.26
CA ALA A 1060 40.08 26.76 10.08
C ALA A 1060 41.34 26.42 9.26
N ASP A 1061 41.84 25.18 9.36
CA ASP A 1061 42.95 24.67 8.55
C ASP A 1061 42.46 24.17 7.19
N GLN A 1062 41.36 23.41 7.16
CA GLN A 1062 40.82 22.80 5.93
C GLN A 1062 40.31 23.84 4.92
N LEU A 1063 39.80 24.98 5.41
CA LEU A 1063 39.37 26.09 4.56
C LEU A 1063 40.50 27.07 4.23
N GLN A 1064 41.72 26.85 4.75
CA GLN A 1064 42.87 27.71 4.48
C GLN A 1064 43.30 27.59 3.01
N GLY A 1065 43.49 28.73 2.33
CA GLY A 1065 43.89 28.75 0.92
C GLY A 1065 42.80 28.29 -0.06
N LEU A 1066 41.64 27.84 0.44
CA LEU A 1066 40.52 27.41 -0.38
C LEU A 1066 39.92 28.59 -1.16
N ALA A 1067 39.93 29.80 -0.59
CA ALA A 1067 39.50 31.04 -1.24
C ALA A 1067 40.14 31.26 -2.63
N ASP A 1068 41.42 30.92 -2.76
CA ASP A 1068 42.18 31.04 -4.00
C ASP A 1068 41.85 29.91 -4.99
N GLN A 1069 41.51 28.73 -4.47
CA GLN A 1069 41.17 27.54 -5.26
C GLN A 1069 39.72 27.54 -5.76
N ILE A 1070 38.81 28.24 -5.09
CA ILE A 1070 37.41 28.37 -5.52
C ILE A 1070 37.36 29.16 -6.82
N GLN A 1071 36.90 28.48 -7.87
CA GLN A 1071 36.83 29.02 -9.24
C GLN A 1071 35.51 29.76 -9.50
N SER A 1072 34.42 29.30 -8.86
CA SER A 1072 33.08 29.85 -9.04
C SER A 1072 32.21 29.61 -7.80
N LEU A 1073 31.06 30.28 -7.72
CA LEU A 1073 30.03 30.04 -6.70
C LEU A 1073 29.58 28.57 -6.66
N GLU A 1074 29.44 27.93 -7.83
CA GLU A 1074 29.01 26.54 -7.94
C GLU A 1074 30.07 25.57 -7.38
N HIS A 1075 31.35 25.87 -7.61
CA HIS A 1075 32.46 25.12 -7.02
C HIS A 1075 32.41 25.21 -5.49
N TRP A 1076 32.09 26.38 -4.93
CA TRP A 1076 31.88 26.53 -3.50
C TRP A 1076 30.67 25.74 -3.00
N GLU A 1077 29.49 25.87 -3.64
CA GLU A 1077 28.29 25.15 -3.23
C GLU A 1077 28.48 23.63 -3.26
N GLN A 1078 29.28 23.13 -4.21
CA GLN A 1078 29.66 21.72 -4.26
C GLN A 1078 30.54 21.31 -3.06
N ILE A 1079 31.58 22.09 -2.75
CA ILE A 1079 32.45 21.83 -1.59
C ILE A 1079 31.62 21.88 -0.29
N GLU A 1080 30.78 22.90 -0.14
CA GLU A 1080 29.92 23.09 1.02
C GLU A 1080 28.94 21.92 1.18
N GLY A 1081 28.26 21.52 0.10
CA GLY A 1081 27.24 20.48 0.12
C GLY A 1081 27.78 19.04 0.20
N GLN A 1082 28.96 18.76 -0.35
CA GLN A 1082 29.53 17.41 -0.40
C GLN A 1082 30.56 17.14 0.70
N MET A 1083 31.30 18.17 1.13
CA MET A 1083 32.39 18.02 2.09
C MET A 1083 32.00 18.60 3.45
N VAL A 1084 31.63 19.89 3.50
CA VAL A 1084 31.52 20.61 4.77
C VAL A 1084 30.26 20.23 5.54
N THR A 1085 29.09 20.38 4.91
CA THR A 1085 27.79 20.19 5.55
C THR A 1085 27.55 18.76 6.03
N PRO A 1086 27.81 17.70 5.23
CA PRO A 1086 27.55 16.32 5.66
C PRO A 1086 28.45 15.90 6.82
N GLN A 1087 29.74 16.25 6.76
CA GLN A 1087 30.70 15.92 7.82
C GLN A 1087 30.34 16.63 9.12
N LEU A 1088 30.03 17.93 9.06
CA LEU A 1088 29.62 18.70 10.21
C LEU A 1088 28.31 18.17 10.81
N ALA A 1089 27.28 17.90 10.00
CA ALA A 1089 26.00 17.37 10.47
C ALA A 1089 26.15 15.97 11.10
N HIS A 1090 27.00 15.11 10.54
CA HIS A 1090 27.28 13.80 11.11
C HIS A 1090 27.95 13.92 12.49
N LEU A 1091 28.99 14.75 12.60
CA LEU A 1091 29.71 14.98 13.86
C LEU A 1091 28.81 15.59 14.94
N LEU A 1092 28.02 16.60 14.58
CA LEU A 1092 27.09 17.26 15.51
C LEU A 1092 26.06 16.26 16.06
N ARG A 1093 25.42 15.46 15.19
CA ARG A 1093 24.44 14.44 15.63
C ARG A 1093 25.08 13.38 16.53
N ALA A 1094 26.27 12.91 16.18
CA ALA A 1094 26.98 11.91 16.97
C ALA A 1094 27.27 12.44 18.39
N LEU A 1095 27.77 13.67 18.51
CA LEU A 1095 28.10 14.29 19.80
C LEU A 1095 26.86 14.68 20.62
N ASP A 1096 25.77 15.11 19.97
CA ASP A 1096 24.50 15.41 20.65
C ASP A 1096 23.88 14.20 21.34
N THR A 1097 24.13 13.00 20.81
CA THR A 1097 23.53 11.74 21.30
C THR A 1097 24.36 11.06 22.38
N HIS A 1098 25.68 11.36 22.48
CA HIS A 1098 26.62 10.59 23.32
C HIS A 1098 27.24 11.38 24.48
N LEU A 1099 26.95 12.67 24.62
CA LEU A 1099 27.44 13.51 25.72
C LEU A 1099 26.32 13.75 26.75
N GLU A 1100 26.60 13.47 28.03
CA GLU A 1100 25.65 13.60 29.14
C GLU A 1100 26.19 14.54 30.23
N GLY A 1101 25.29 15.08 31.06
CA GLY A 1101 25.66 15.87 32.26
C GLY A 1101 26.35 17.21 31.97
N GLU A 1102 27.29 17.61 32.81
CA GLU A 1102 28.02 18.90 32.68
C GLU A 1102 28.78 19.04 31.34
N LEU A 1103 29.23 17.92 30.79
CA LEU A 1103 29.95 17.87 29.51
C LEU A 1103 29.02 18.23 28.33
N GLN A 1104 27.73 17.85 28.42
CA GLN A 1104 26.71 18.21 27.43
C GLN A 1104 26.44 19.73 27.44
N ALA A 1105 26.38 20.36 28.62
CA ALA A 1105 26.20 21.80 28.73
C ALA A 1105 27.40 22.59 28.16
N GLN A 1106 28.62 22.14 28.43
CA GLN A 1106 29.85 22.72 27.87
C GLN A 1106 29.89 22.54 26.34
N TRP A 1107 29.48 21.38 25.84
CA TRP A 1107 29.34 21.11 24.40
C TRP A 1107 28.36 22.07 23.72
N GLN A 1108 27.13 22.19 24.24
CA GLN A 1108 26.11 23.06 23.62
C GLN A 1108 26.55 24.53 23.59
N SER A 1109 27.19 25.01 24.66
CA SER A 1109 27.74 26.38 24.73
C SER A 1109 28.86 26.62 23.73
N TRP A 1110 29.82 25.69 23.62
CA TRP A 1110 30.90 25.77 22.64
C TRP A 1110 30.37 25.69 21.21
N ARG A 1111 29.48 24.72 20.93
CA ARG A 1111 28.85 24.51 19.63
C ARG A 1111 28.18 25.77 19.09
N SER A 1112 27.37 26.43 19.92
CA SER A 1112 26.65 27.64 19.49
C SER A 1112 27.62 28.75 19.06
N ARG A 1113 28.73 28.93 19.78
CA ARG A 1113 29.77 29.91 19.43
C ARG A 1113 30.51 29.51 18.16
N TYR A 1114 30.95 28.26 18.09
CA TYR A 1114 31.72 27.74 16.96
C TYR A 1114 30.94 27.80 15.65
N LEU A 1115 29.69 27.34 15.63
CA LEU A 1115 28.85 27.37 14.44
C LEU A 1115 28.57 28.81 14.00
N GLY A 1116 28.34 29.74 14.94
CA GLY A 1116 28.15 31.15 14.61
C GLY A 1116 29.34 31.76 13.86
N GLU A 1117 30.58 31.48 14.32
CA GLU A 1117 31.79 32.03 13.69
C GLU A 1117 32.21 31.27 12.42
N LEU A 1118 31.98 29.96 12.35
CA LEU A 1118 32.23 29.16 11.15
C LEU A 1118 31.28 29.54 10.00
N LEU A 1119 29.99 29.76 10.29
CA LEU A 1119 29.02 30.20 9.29
C LEU A 1119 29.35 31.58 8.71
N LYS A 1120 29.90 32.51 9.52
CA LYS A 1120 30.40 33.80 9.00
C LYS A 1120 31.57 33.61 8.02
N LEU A 1121 32.54 32.74 8.36
CA LEU A 1121 33.66 32.42 7.47
C LEU A 1121 33.19 31.82 6.15
N MET A 1122 32.27 30.85 6.23
CA MET A 1122 31.66 30.21 5.05
C MET A 1122 30.87 31.20 4.19
N ALA A 1123 30.12 32.13 4.81
CA ALA A 1123 29.38 33.16 4.10
C ALA A 1123 30.30 34.11 3.31
N GLU A 1124 31.45 34.51 3.87
CA GLU A 1124 32.43 35.34 3.16
C GLU A 1124 33.10 34.60 2.01
N LEU A 1125 33.45 33.32 2.18
CA LEU A 1125 33.99 32.47 1.10
C LEU A 1125 32.97 32.34 -0.04
N ARG A 1126 31.69 32.14 0.29
CA ARG A 1126 30.58 32.16 -0.68
C ARG A 1126 30.46 33.50 -1.39
N ARG A 1127 30.57 34.62 -0.67
CA ARG A 1127 30.53 35.98 -1.25
C ARG A 1127 31.68 36.23 -2.23
N GLN A 1128 32.90 35.81 -1.90
CA GLN A 1128 34.05 35.92 -2.80
C GLN A 1128 33.88 35.05 -4.05
N ALA A 1129 33.32 33.84 -3.89
CA ALA A 1129 32.96 32.96 -5.00
C ALA A 1129 31.89 33.59 -5.90
N ALA A 1130 30.84 34.17 -5.31
CA ALA A 1130 29.80 34.92 -6.03
C ALA A 1130 30.37 36.11 -6.79
N ALA A 1131 31.31 36.87 -6.20
CA ALA A 1131 31.97 37.99 -6.87
C ALA A 1131 32.86 37.55 -8.05
N LYS A 1132 33.48 36.36 -7.98
CA LYS A 1132 34.19 35.74 -9.12
C LYS A 1132 33.21 35.38 -10.25
N SER A 1133 32.12 34.66 -9.96
CA SER A 1133 31.11 34.31 -10.96
C SER A 1133 30.35 35.52 -11.53
N GLN A 1134 30.15 36.58 -10.73
CA GLN A 1134 29.54 37.84 -11.18
C GLN A 1134 30.39 38.52 -12.26
N ARG A 1135 31.72 38.59 -12.08
CA ARG A 1135 32.64 39.16 -13.09
C ARG A 1135 32.59 38.40 -14.41
N LEU A 1136 32.54 37.06 -14.34
CA LEU A 1136 32.41 36.21 -15.53
C LEU A 1136 31.08 36.47 -16.24
N SER A 1137 29.96 36.51 -15.50
CA SER A 1137 28.62 36.77 -16.07
C SER A 1137 28.51 38.16 -16.73
N GLN A 1138 29.16 39.17 -16.14
CA GLN A 1138 29.25 40.51 -16.71
C GLN A 1138 30.08 40.54 -18.00
N ALA A 1139 31.19 39.81 -18.06
CA ALA A 1139 32.00 39.70 -19.29
C ALA A 1139 31.21 39.05 -20.43
N VAL A 1140 30.46 37.98 -20.15
CA VAL A 1140 29.58 37.34 -21.15
C VAL A 1140 28.51 38.30 -21.65
N SER A 1141 27.86 39.03 -20.73
CA SER A 1141 26.85 40.04 -21.10
C SER A 1141 27.46 41.13 -21.99
N ALA A 1142 28.62 41.66 -21.63
CA ALA A 1142 29.31 42.68 -22.41
C ALA A 1142 29.69 42.20 -23.82
N ALA A 1143 30.00 40.91 -23.99
CA ALA A 1143 30.32 40.32 -25.29
C ALA A 1143 29.09 40.18 -26.20
N ILE A 1144 27.90 39.88 -25.65
CA ILE A 1144 26.69 39.61 -26.45
C ILE A 1144 25.78 40.84 -26.60
N ASP A 1145 25.80 41.80 -25.67
CA ASP A 1145 24.93 42.98 -25.68
C ASP A 1145 24.99 43.80 -26.99
N PRO A 1146 26.15 44.00 -27.64
CA PRO A 1146 26.23 44.69 -28.93
C PRO A 1146 25.47 43.98 -30.06
N LEU A 1147 25.25 42.67 -29.93
CA LEU A 1147 24.59 41.81 -30.92
C LEU A 1147 23.09 41.64 -30.64
N LEU A 1148 22.59 42.18 -29.53
CA LEU A 1148 21.18 42.13 -29.13
C LEU A 1148 20.45 43.46 -29.40
N PRO A 1149 19.11 43.41 -29.62
CA PRO A 1149 18.28 44.61 -29.74
C PRO A 1149 18.40 45.54 -28.51
N PRO A 1150 18.51 46.87 -28.69
CA PRO A 1150 18.76 47.84 -27.62
C PRO A 1150 17.82 47.70 -26.41
N GLU A 1151 16.54 47.47 -26.66
CA GLU A 1151 15.48 47.33 -25.67
C GLU A 1151 15.62 46.10 -24.76
N ARG A 1152 16.44 45.11 -25.13
CA ARG A 1152 16.68 43.88 -24.34
C ARG A 1152 18.11 43.76 -23.79
N ARG A 1153 18.98 44.76 -24.02
CA ARG A 1153 20.36 44.76 -23.48
C ARG A 1153 20.42 44.86 -21.96
N ALA A 1154 19.38 45.42 -21.32
CA ALA A 1154 19.31 45.52 -19.86
C ALA A 1154 18.70 44.28 -19.17
N GLU A 1155 18.26 43.28 -19.94
CA GLU A 1155 17.69 42.05 -19.38
C GLU A 1155 18.77 41.18 -18.73
N SER A 1156 18.36 40.24 -17.88
CA SER A 1156 19.28 39.33 -17.22
C SER A 1156 20.01 38.41 -18.20
N LEU A 1157 21.23 37.97 -17.85
CA LEU A 1157 21.98 37.03 -18.69
C LEU A 1157 21.19 35.73 -18.94
N SER A 1158 20.39 35.27 -17.98
CA SER A 1158 19.54 34.09 -18.12
C SER A 1158 18.52 34.27 -19.23
N ARG A 1159 17.79 35.40 -19.26
CA ARG A 1159 16.81 35.69 -20.32
C ARG A 1159 17.47 35.83 -21.68
N LYS A 1160 18.61 36.53 -21.75
CA LYS A 1160 19.38 36.67 -23.00
C LYS A 1160 19.79 35.30 -23.55
N ALA A 1161 20.36 34.44 -22.71
CA ALA A 1161 20.78 33.10 -23.11
C ALA A 1161 19.60 32.21 -23.54
N LEU A 1162 18.51 32.19 -22.77
CA LEU A 1162 17.29 31.46 -23.13
C LEU A 1162 16.69 31.97 -24.45
N TRP A 1163 16.68 33.29 -24.67
CA TRP A 1163 16.16 33.89 -25.89
C TRP A 1163 16.98 33.55 -27.12
N VAL A 1164 18.31 33.55 -27.01
CA VAL A 1164 19.22 33.11 -28.08
C VAL A 1164 18.92 31.66 -28.43
N LEU A 1165 18.93 30.74 -27.46
CA LEU A 1165 18.66 29.32 -27.69
C LEU A 1165 17.27 29.07 -28.28
N ALA A 1166 16.24 29.73 -27.75
CA ALA A 1166 14.88 29.61 -28.26
C ALA A 1166 14.74 30.16 -29.68
N SER A 1167 15.59 31.12 -30.08
CA SER A 1167 15.61 31.74 -31.41
C SER A 1167 16.46 31.01 -32.44
N THR A 1168 17.25 30.03 -32.01
CA THR A 1168 18.09 29.23 -32.89
C THR A 1168 17.23 28.38 -33.83
N PRO A 1169 17.36 28.53 -35.16
CA PRO A 1169 16.63 27.71 -36.13
C PRO A 1169 16.85 26.21 -35.88
N GLY A 1170 15.77 25.43 -35.95
CA GLY A 1170 15.78 23.98 -35.70
C GLY A 1170 15.56 23.57 -34.23
N VAL A 1171 15.69 24.49 -33.26
CA VAL A 1171 15.36 24.22 -31.86
C VAL A 1171 13.84 24.23 -31.67
N SER A 1172 13.27 23.13 -31.17
CA SER A 1172 11.83 23.04 -30.89
C SER A 1172 11.48 23.59 -29.49
N CYS A 1173 12.26 23.23 -28.48
CA CYS A 1173 12.02 23.63 -27.10
C CYS A 1173 13.31 23.64 -26.27
N VAL A 1174 13.50 24.67 -25.45
CA VAL A 1174 14.61 24.81 -24.52
C VAL A 1174 14.16 24.44 -23.10
N LEU A 1175 14.78 23.44 -22.49
CA LEU A 1175 14.36 22.86 -21.22
C LEU A 1175 15.07 23.55 -20.05
N ASN A 1176 14.34 24.38 -19.31
CA ASN A 1176 14.89 25.10 -18.17
C ASN A 1176 14.39 24.54 -16.83
N GLY A 1177 15.32 24.39 -15.87
CA GLY A 1177 15.01 23.91 -14.52
C GLY A 1177 14.48 25.03 -13.62
N MET A 1178 13.20 25.35 -13.77
CA MET A 1178 12.53 26.44 -13.06
C MET A 1178 12.08 26.02 -11.65
N ARG A 1179 13.02 25.82 -10.72
CA ARG A 1179 12.73 25.21 -9.39
C ARG A 1179 11.95 26.09 -8.40
N LYS A 1180 11.67 27.35 -8.74
CA LYS A 1180 10.96 28.29 -7.88
C LYS A 1180 9.95 29.12 -8.69
N PRO A 1181 8.80 29.51 -8.12
CA PRO A 1181 7.81 30.33 -8.83
C PRO A 1181 8.34 31.65 -9.38
N SER A 1182 9.29 32.31 -8.72
CA SER A 1182 9.94 33.53 -9.21
C SER A 1182 10.81 33.28 -10.43
N TYR A 1183 11.43 32.09 -10.52
CA TYR A 1183 12.25 31.71 -11.65
C TYR A 1183 11.42 31.32 -12.87
N VAL A 1184 10.21 30.81 -12.66
CA VAL A 1184 9.20 30.60 -13.71
C VAL A 1184 8.86 31.95 -14.35
N ASP A 1185 8.55 32.97 -13.54
CA ASP A 1185 8.25 34.32 -14.06
C ASP A 1185 9.40 34.89 -14.88
N ASP A 1186 10.63 34.72 -14.37
CA ASP A 1186 11.82 35.22 -15.05
C ASP A 1186 12.04 34.54 -16.41
N SER A 1187 11.90 33.21 -16.45
CA SER A 1187 12.20 32.42 -17.64
C SER A 1187 11.12 32.57 -18.72
N LEU A 1188 9.85 32.46 -18.34
CA LEU A 1188 8.74 32.44 -19.30
C LEU A 1188 8.47 33.81 -19.93
N GLY A 1189 8.99 34.91 -19.36
CA GLY A 1189 8.94 36.23 -19.97
C GLY A 1189 9.49 36.26 -21.40
N VAL A 1190 10.47 35.41 -21.71
CA VAL A 1190 11.09 35.26 -23.04
C VAL A 1190 10.11 34.75 -24.10
N LEU A 1191 9.06 34.00 -23.72
CA LEU A 1191 8.05 33.49 -24.68
C LEU A 1191 7.30 34.62 -25.40
N SER A 1192 7.25 35.80 -24.78
CA SER A 1192 6.64 36.99 -25.38
C SER A 1192 7.54 37.70 -26.39
N TRP A 1193 8.81 37.32 -26.53
CA TRP A 1193 9.77 38.03 -27.38
C TRP A 1193 9.81 37.42 -28.80
N PRO A 1194 9.90 38.25 -29.85
CA PRO A 1194 10.08 37.76 -31.22
C PRO A 1194 11.42 37.00 -31.33
N ALA A 1195 11.51 36.04 -32.24
CA ALA A 1195 12.78 35.35 -32.49
C ALA A 1195 13.85 36.34 -32.99
N LEU A 1196 15.10 36.14 -32.56
CA LEU A 1196 16.23 36.89 -33.11
C LEU A 1196 16.45 36.54 -34.59
N PRO A 1197 16.74 37.53 -35.45
CA PRO A 1197 16.90 37.30 -36.89
C PRO A 1197 18.19 36.53 -37.23
N ASP A 1198 19.25 36.71 -36.45
CA ASP A 1198 20.51 35.98 -36.59
C ASP A 1198 21.16 35.77 -35.20
N VAL A 1199 21.42 34.51 -34.86
CA VAL A 1199 22.02 34.09 -33.59
C VAL A 1199 23.48 33.65 -33.74
N LEU A 1200 23.94 33.42 -34.98
CA LEU A 1200 25.27 32.84 -35.23
C LEU A 1200 26.42 33.76 -34.75
N PRO A 1201 26.38 35.09 -34.95
CA PRO A 1201 27.38 35.99 -34.41
C PRO A 1201 27.49 35.93 -32.87
N ILE A 1202 26.39 35.63 -32.18
CA ILE A 1202 26.35 35.57 -30.71
C ILE A 1202 27.15 34.36 -30.23
N TYR A 1203 26.90 33.17 -30.80
CA TYR A 1203 27.69 31.97 -30.49
C TYR A 1203 29.17 32.14 -30.84
N GLN A 1204 29.49 32.83 -31.94
CA GLN A 1204 30.87 33.10 -32.32
C GLN A 1204 31.56 34.11 -31.40
N ALA A 1205 30.84 35.09 -30.85
CA ALA A 1205 31.38 36.08 -29.93
C ALA A 1205 31.74 35.44 -28.58
N THR A 1206 30.87 34.59 -28.03
CA THR A 1206 31.11 33.89 -26.77
C THR A 1206 32.25 32.87 -26.87
N GLN A 1207 32.46 32.26 -28.04
CA GLN A 1207 33.62 31.37 -28.29
C GLN A 1207 34.96 32.10 -28.31
N ARG A 1208 34.99 33.39 -28.65
CA ARG A 1208 36.21 34.22 -28.72
C ARG A 1208 36.59 34.84 -27.37
N GLU A 1209 35.68 34.83 -26.40
CA GLU A 1209 35.89 35.45 -25.10
C GLU A 1209 36.92 34.67 -24.26
N SER A 1210 38.18 35.10 -24.36
CA SER A 1210 39.33 34.47 -23.71
C SER A 1210 39.31 34.57 -22.19
N THR A 1211 38.52 35.49 -21.62
CA THR A 1211 38.42 35.69 -20.17
C THR A 1211 37.62 34.57 -19.48
N VAL A 1212 36.91 33.75 -20.26
CA VAL A 1212 36.07 32.63 -19.79
C VAL A 1212 36.70 31.26 -20.08
N ARG A 1213 37.54 31.14 -21.11
CA ARG A 1213 38.34 29.92 -21.42
C ARG A 1213 39.58 29.83 -20.54
#